data_AF-A0A9P5NZF4-F1
#
_entry.id   AF-A0A9P5NZF4-F1
#
_cell.length_a   1.000
_cell.length_b   1.000
_cell.length_c   1.000
_cell.angle_alpha   90.00
_cell.angle_beta   90.00
_cell.angle_gamma   90.00
#
_symmetry.space_group_name_H-M   'P 1'
#
loop_
_entity.id
_entity.type
_entity.pdbx_description
1 polymer ?
#
loop_
_entity_poly.entity_id
_entity_poly.type
_entity_poly.pdbx_seq_one_letter_code
_entity_poly.pdbx_strand_id
1 'polypeptide(L)'
;MRHLPTDIFLLSLPHLLAHPPTHKHHSRSSFLSLFALRKYLSLPNLESTLECRAWTELAEVGLRIGLNVPGIEEEVEKAVTKALIIANKHPSLRVFKSQISQLSARLAMHQGNHKLAQNALKKVLNGSTTLSDPLHIKYSAHLAYINSLSKVPGSDDLSPYSDSSLRSLSAIREFHELALRNNHYEVALFSMVLELLDLVRHGIWNRVKESLINAERACHLAPELVEVPKAPSPAAPSVVLGKTNIEKVLIVHILLIGAVYYTYVGEANKCQLRIKRLHDMLDGGALDAFASSGLVEIDLPDLAPLVVQVTHPRIIFALGFLVSSASKRDPVGRKPKRKLFASEGILVVDRELRKDASLPIWSSTNDTKGHCKKFLQMKADMMCEVIGVCILRSEFDDADLKLSQLIADARTSGLFSLYSARITLHKAHLAHCLGQTDRALKCYQVAAYLSRRRSSAKVVDIDGEGCEDPWVNASARAGELWLKIGLAGELVDVNEREREMEILRKNGSEVIKTCAGLGGTLQAVGEVLAACLAKEFLVTKTHLRAALNLSTEAQDNHLRALVLTLVAAQYVHTSTEHAQTMLTTAEQLAAGLGAQPKGVKDNDNKKVYASNPLAANGKLGGDGVGNAYLRLWIGERSLELKRRSGDEKGAAIQAVVNKNFKEAVTKLQKRKYRELQ
;
A
#
# COMPACT_ATOMS: atom_id res chain seq x y z
N MET A 1 -53.44 -6.97 23.71
CA MET A 1 -52.09 -7.57 23.53
C MET A 1 -51.69 -8.17 24.88
N ARG A 2 -51.27 -9.44 24.96
CA ARG A 2 -50.76 -10.00 26.23
C ARG A 2 -49.47 -9.27 26.59
N HIS A 3 -49.36 -8.81 27.84
CA HIS A 3 -48.14 -8.16 28.32
C HIS A 3 -46.98 -9.18 28.28
N LEU A 4 -45.89 -8.84 27.59
CA LEU A 4 -44.65 -9.60 27.65
C LEU A 4 -44.13 -9.55 29.09
N PRO A 5 -43.74 -10.69 29.68
CA PRO A 5 -43.04 -10.71 30.97
C PRO A 5 -41.85 -9.75 30.98
N THR A 6 -41.70 -8.99 32.06
CA THR A 6 -40.72 -7.90 32.18
C THR A 6 -39.28 -8.39 31.97
N ASP A 7 -38.97 -9.57 32.48
CA ASP A 7 -37.69 -10.27 32.33
C ASP A 7 -37.38 -10.61 30.86
N ILE A 8 -38.34 -11.18 30.13
CA ILE A 8 -38.21 -11.50 28.70
C ILE A 8 -38.03 -10.21 27.88
N PHE A 9 -38.80 -9.18 28.21
CA PHE A 9 -38.71 -7.89 27.52
C PHE A 9 -37.32 -7.25 27.71
N LEU A 10 -36.84 -7.15 28.95
CA LEU A 10 -35.55 -6.54 29.26
C LEU A 10 -34.38 -7.26 28.58
N LEU A 11 -34.41 -8.60 28.52
CA LEU A 11 -33.38 -9.39 27.84
C LEU A 11 -33.47 -9.32 26.30
N SER A 12 -34.66 -9.05 25.75
CA SER A 12 -34.86 -8.96 24.30
C SER A 12 -34.56 -7.56 23.74
N LEU A 13 -34.63 -6.52 24.58
CA LEU A 13 -34.41 -5.13 24.19
C LEU A 13 -33.11 -4.87 23.43
N PRO A 14 -31.95 -5.42 23.81
CA PRO A 14 -30.70 -5.21 23.07
C PRO A 14 -30.78 -5.56 21.59
N HIS A 15 -31.54 -6.60 21.25
CA HIS A 15 -31.74 -7.06 19.87
C HIS A 15 -32.77 -6.20 19.14
N LEU A 16 -33.86 -5.80 19.81
CA LEU A 16 -34.92 -4.98 19.24
C LEU A 16 -34.47 -3.54 18.95
N LEU A 17 -33.57 -3.01 19.76
CA LEU A 17 -33.03 -1.65 19.61
C LEU A 17 -31.79 -1.61 18.71
N ALA A 18 -31.32 -2.75 18.21
CA ALA A 18 -30.02 -2.84 17.57
C ALA A 18 -29.98 -2.03 16.25
N HIS A 19 -29.10 -1.03 16.20
CA HIS A 19 -28.89 -0.19 15.03
C HIS A 19 -27.42 -0.21 14.59
N PRO A 20 -27.13 -0.15 13.28
CA PRO A 20 -25.75 -0.03 12.80
C PRO A 20 -25.13 1.30 13.27
N PRO A 21 -23.80 1.38 13.39
CA PRO A 21 -23.11 2.54 13.96
C PRO A 21 -23.29 3.85 13.18
N THR A 22 -23.72 3.78 11.93
CA THR A 22 -24.05 4.93 11.08
C THR A 22 -25.44 5.50 11.32
N HIS A 23 -26.32 4.79 12.04
CA HIS A 23 -27.68 5.27 12.30
C HIS A 23 -27.72 6.35 13.40
N LYS A 24 -28.53 7.38 13.20
CA LYS A 24 -28.70 8.52 14.14
C LYS A 24 -29.07 8.11 15.58
N HIS A 25 -29.70 6.95 15.76
CA HIS A 25 -30.11 6.46 17.07
C HIS A 25 -29.17 5.42 17.67
N HIS A 26 -28.07 5.04 17.00
CA HIS A 26 -27.15 3.99 17.45
C HIS A 26 -26.65 4.19 18.89
N SER A 27 -26.18 5.39 19.23
CA SER A 27 -25.70 5.67 20.58
C SER A 27 -26.82 5.53 21.61
N ARG A 28 -28.00 6.12 21.34
CA ARG A 28 -29.16 6.03 22.23
C ARG A 28 -29.63 4.60 22.41
N SER A 29 -29.72 3.82 21.33
CA SER A 29 -30.09 2.40 21.41
C SER A 29 -29.10 1.62 22.24
N SER A 30 -27.78 1.80 22.04
CA SER A 30 -26.76 1.07 22.79
C SER A 30 -26.82 1.38 24.29
N PHE A 31 -27.02 2.64 24.67
CA PHE A 31 -27.19 3.01 26.10
C PHE A 31 -28.51 2.50 26.70
N LEU A 32 -29.60 2.49 25.93
CA LEU A 32 -30.87 1.91 26.38
C LEU A 32 -30.76 0.39 26.56
N SER A 33 -30.08 -0.31 25.64
CA SER A 33 -29.76 -1.73 25.77
C SER A 33 -28.92 -2.00 27.01
N LEU A 34 -27.91 -1.16 27.28
CA LEU A 34 -27.09 -1.25 28.49
C LEU A 34 -27.94 -1.08 29.76
N PHE A 35 -28.83 -0.08 29.79
CA PHE A 35 -29.74 0.15 30.91
C PHE A 35 -30.71 -1.01 31.14
N ALA A 36 -31.27 -1.57 30.06
CA ALA A 36 -32.15 -2.73 30.13
C ALA A 36 -31.45 -3.94 30.75
N LEU A 37 -30.21 -4.22 30.34
CA LEU A 37 -29.39 -5.31 30.87
C LEU A 37 -29.01 -5.08 32.34
N ARG A 38 -28.63 -3.85 32.73
CA ARG A 38 -28.41 -3.50 34.14
C ARG A 38 -29.66 -3.74 34.99
N LYS A 39 -30.83 -3.36 34.47
CA LYS A 39 -32.10 -3.56 35.18
C LYS A 39 -32.43 -5.04 35.31
N TYR A 40 -32.24 -5.81 34.24
CA TYR A 40 -32.42 -7.27 34.26
C TYR A 40 -31.53 -7.94 35.31
N LEU A 41 -30.25 -7.61 35.33
CA LEU A 41 -29.26 -8.14 36.28
C LEU A 41 -29.48 -7.69 37.74
N SER A 42 -30.35 -6.71 37.97
CA SER A 42 -30.76 -6.29 39.32
C SER A 42 -31.94 -7.10 39.88
N LEU A 43 -32.58 -7.93 39.07
CA LEU A 43 -33.69 -8.77 39.52
C LEU A 43 -33.15 -9.92 40.39
N PRO A 44 -33.86 -10.29 41.48
CA PRO A 44 -33.47 -11.43 42.29
C PRO A 44 -33.77 -12.76 41.58
N ASN A 45 -33.04 -13.81 41.95
CA ASN A 45 -33.29 -15.21 41.54
C ASN A 45 -33.28 -15.47 40.03
N LEU A 46 -32.32 -14.88 39.31
CA LEU A 46 -32.14 -15.15 37.88
C LEU A 46 -31.68 -16.60 37.65
N GLU A 47 -32.18 -17.22 36.59
CA GLU A 47 -31.67 -18.50 36.12
C GLU A 47 -30.21 -18.32 35.63
N SER A 48 -29.30 -19.20 36.05
CA SER A 48 -27.86 -19.08 35.71
C SER A 48 -27.59 -18.96 34.21
N THR A 49 -28.43 -19.57 33.37
CA THR A 49 -28.30 -19.53 31.90
C THR A 49 -28.58 -18.13 31.36
N LEU A 50 -29.68 -17.52 31.80
CA LEU A 50 -30.10 -16.17 31.40
C LEU A 50 -29.24 -15.10 32.05
N GLU A 51 -28.78 -15.31 33.29
CA GLU A 51 -27.83 -14.42 33.95
C GLU A 51 -26.49 -14.37 33.20
N CYS A 52 -25.94 -15.54 32.83
CA CYS A 52 -24.71 -15.63 32.05
C CYS A 52 -24.85 -14.93 30.69
N ARG A 53 -25.98 -15.15 30.02
CA ARG A 53 -26.31 -14.50 28.75
C ARG A 53 -26.39 -12.97 28.91
N ALA A 54 -27.09 -12.48 29.93
CA ALA A 54 -27.23 -11.05 30.18
C ALA A 54 -25.88 -10.37 30.47
N TRP A 55 -25.00 -11.01 31.25
CA TRP A 55 -23.63 -10.51 31.45
C TRP A 55 -22.80 -10.51 30.17
N THR A 56 -22.94 -11.55 29.34
CA THR A 56 -22.24 -11.63 28.04
C THR A 56 -22.71 -10.52 27.09
N GLU A 57 -24.03 -10.32 26.96
CA GLU A 57 -24.61 -9.25 26.15
C GLU A 57 -24.23 -7.86 26.67
N LEU A 58 -24.12 -7.68 27.98
CA LEU A 58 -23.68 -6.42 28.58
C LEU A 58 -22.25 -6.07 28.15
N ALA A 59 -21.35 -7.05 28.21
CA ALA A 59 -19.98 -6.88 27.75
C ALA A 59 -19.92 -6.53 26.25
N GLU A 60 -20.74 -7.18 25.40
CA GLU A 60 -20.82 -6.85 23.98
C GLU A 60 -21.35 -5.44 23.72
N VAL A 61 -22.43 -5.05 24.38
CA VAL A 61 -23.01 -3.71 24.25
C VAL A 61 -22.01 -2.65 24.72
N GLY A 62 -21.31 -2.88 25.82
CA GLY A 62 -20.23 -1.99 26.28
C GLY A 62 -19.10 -1.86 25.26
N LEU A 63 -18.66 -2.95 24.63
CA LEU A 63 -17.68 -2.91 23.54
C LEU A 63 -18.20 -2.15 22.30
N ARG A 64 -19.51 -2.22 21.99
CA ARG A 64 -20.14 -1.45 20.91
C ARG A 64 -20.18 0.05 21.20
N ILE A 65 -20.51 0.43 22.44
CA ILE A 65 -20.46 1.81 22.92
C ILE A 65 -19.03 2.36 22.81
N GLY A 66 -18.05 1.53 23.15
CA GLY A 66 -16.64 1.82 23.07
C GLY A 66 -16.03 2.04 24.45
N LEU A 67 -14.88 1.39 24.68
CA LEU A 67 -14.19 1.37 25.97
C LEU A 67 -13.57 2.72 26.35
N ASN A 68 -13.46 3.67 25.41
CA ASN A 68 -12.98 5.02 25.69
C ASN A 68 -14.05 5.89 26.39
N VAL A 69 -15.27 5.38 26.56
CA VAL A 69 -16.34 6.08 27.30
C VAL A 69 -16.13 5.84 28.80
N PRO A 70 -16.08 6.88 29.64
CA PRO A 70 -15.83 6.73 31.08
C PRO A 70 -16.77 5.73 31.75
N GLY A 71 -16.20 4.81 32.54
CA GLY A 71 -16.92 3.78 33.30
C GLY A 71 -17.38 2.56 32.50
N ILE A 72 -17.40 2.61 31.16
CA ILE A 72 -17.80 1.46 30.33
C ILE A 72 -16.75 0.35 30.38
N GLU A 73 -15.47 0.70 30.42
CA GLU A 73 -14.38 -0.29 30.50
C GLU A 73 -14.49 -1.18 31.74
N GLU A 74 -14.59 -0.55 32.92
CA GLU A 74 -14.75 -1.25 34.21
C GLU A 74 -16.01 -2.13 34.23
N GLU A 75 -17.10 -1.64 33.62
CA GLU A 75 -18.34 -2.39 33.54
C GLU A 75 -18.23 -3.61 32.63
N VAL A 76 -17.56 -3.48 31.48
CA VAL A 76 -17.26 -4.60 30.57
C VAL A 76 -16.37 -5.62 31.27
N GLU A 77 -15.35 -5.17 32.00
CA GLU A 77 -14.46 -6.07 32.78
C GLU A 77 -15.23 -6.86 33.84
N LYS A 78 -16.09 -6.17 34.60
CA LYS A 78 -16.97 -6.79 35.60
C LYS A 78 -17.90 -7.82 34.95
N ALA A 79 -18.50 -7.46 33.82
CA ALA A 79 -19.44 -8.32 33.10
C ALA A 79 -18.76 -9.59 32.58
N VAL A 80 -17.59 -9.46 31.94
CA VAL A 80 -16.79 -10.58 31.46
C VAL A 80 -16.40 -11.50 32.63
N THR A 81 -15.91 -10.94 33.73
CA THR A 81 -15.51 -11.71 34.91
C THR A 81 -16.70 -12.48 35.51
N LYS A 82 -17.86 -11.84 35.67
CA LYS A 82 -19.08 -12.49 36.19
C LYS A 82 -19.57 -13.60 35.25
N ALA A 83 -19.65 -13.33 33.95
CA ALA A 83 -20.05 -14.33 32.96
C ALA A 83 -19.12 -15.55 32.97
N LEU A 84 -17.80 -15.36 33.04
CA LEU A 84 -16.84 -16.46 33.14
C LEU A 84 -17.02 -17.29 34.42
N ILE A 85 -17.26 -16.64 35.57
CA ILE A 85 -17.49 -17.35 36.83
C ILE A 85 -18.73 -18.24 36.72
N ILE A 86 -19.84 -17.72 36.18
CA ILE A 86 -21.09 -18.48 36.01
C ILE A 86 -20.88 -19.63 35.02
N ALA A 87 -20.28 -19.35 33.85
CA ALA A 87 -20.00 -20.37 32.84
C ALA A 87 -19.05 -21.47 33.35
N ASN A 88 -18.13 -21.15 34.27
CA ASN A 88 -17.25 -22.13 34.89
C ASN A 88 -17.95 -23.02 35.93
N LYS A 89 -18.95 -22.49 36.65
CA LYS A 89 -19.74 -23.26 37.62
C LYS A 89 -20.75 -24.21 36.97
N HIS A 90 -21.23 -23.89 35.76
CA HIS A 90 -22.27 -24.67 35.07
C HIS A 90 -21.75 -25.31 33.77
N PRO A 91 -21.54 -26.64 33.71
CA PRO A 91 -21.03 -27.33 32.53
C PRO A 91 -21.86 -27.13 31.25
N SER A 92 -23.19 -26.94 31.37
CA SER A 92 -24.09 -26.67 30.24
C SER A 92 -23.82 -25.34 29.55
N LEU A 93 -23.18 -24.39 30.22
CA LEU A 93 -22.82 -23.07 29.68
C LEU A 93 -21.44 -23.05 29.03
N ARG A 94 -20.85 -24.22 28.76
CA ARG A 94 -19.54 -24.34 28.10
C ARG A 94 -19.49 -23.60 26.77
N VAL A 95 -20.58 -23.57 26.02
CA VAL A 95 -20.67 -22.89 24.71
C VAL A 95 -20.34 -21.40 24.82
N PHE A 96 -20.76 -20.74 25.92
CA PHE A 96 -20.47 -19.32 26.13
C PHE A 96 -19.01 -19.04 26.47
N LYS A 97 -18.25 -20.02 26.97
CA LYS A 97 -16.86 -19.80 27.41
C LYS A 97 -15.96 -19.30 26.29
N SER A 98 -16.14 -19.82 25.07
CA SER A 98 -15.35 -19.39 23.91
C SER A 98 -15.62 -17.91 23.61
N GLN A 99 -16.90 -17.54 23.46
CA GLN A 99 -17.31 -16.16 23.20
C GLN A 99 -16.86 -15.20 24.30
N ILE A 100 -17.12 -15.52 25.58
CA ILE A 100 -16.72 -14.65 26.70
C ILE A 100 -15.20 -14.50 26.76
N SER A 101 -14.43 -15.56 26.49
CA SER A 101 -12.97 -15.48 26.44
C SER A 101 -12.47 -14.61 25.28
N GLN A 102 -13.16 -14.62 24.13
CA GLN A 102 -12.86 -13.68 23.04
C GLN A 102 -13.15 -12.23 23.46
N LEU A 103 -14.25 -11.98 24.18
CA LEU A 103 -14.54 -10.64 24.72
C LEU A 103 -13.48 -10.19 25.73
N SER A 104 -13.06 -11.09 26.63
CA SER A 104 -11.96 -10.86 27.57
C SER A 104 -10.65 -10.52 26.85
N ALA A 105 -10.31 -11.27 25.79
CA ALA A 105 -9.12 -11.00 24.99
C ALA A 105 -9.21 -9.64 24.28
N ARG A 106 -10.38 -9.27 23.75
CA ARG A 106 -10.60 -7.95 23.13
C ARG A 106 -10.42 -6.80 24.14
N LEU A 107 -10.95 -6.94 25.35
CA LEU A 107 -10.75 -5.99 26.44
C LEU A 107 -9.26 -5.88 26.80
N ALA A 108 -8.60 -7.02 27.00
CA ALA A 108 -7.17 -7.06 27.34
C ALA A 108 -6.29 -6.43 26.25
N MET A 109 -6.62 -6.62 24.96
CA MET A 109 -5.91 -5.94 23.87
C MET A 109 -6.11 -4.42 23.89
N HIS A 110 -7.31 -3.95 24.23
CA HIS A 110 -7.58 -2.51 24.35
C HIS A 110 -6.81 -1.89 25.53
N GLN A 111 -6.68 -2.62 26.64
CA GLN A 111 -5.86 -2.26 27.80
C GLN A 111 -4.34 -2.34 27.56
N GLY A 112 -3.89 -2.71 26.35
CA GLY A 112 -2.46 -2.92 26.05
C GLY A 112 -1.87 -4.21 26.64
N ASN A 113 -2.68 -5.04 27.30
CA ASN A 113 -2.30 -6.32 27.90
C ASN A 113 -2.29 -7.46 26.88
N HIS A 114 -1.48 -7.34 25.81
CA HIS A 114 -1.43 -8.30 24.70
C HIS A 114 -1.09 -9.74 25.14
N LYS A 115 -0.17 -9.91 26.10
CA LYS A 115 0.20 -11.23 26.63
C LYS A 115 -0.99 -11.92 27.32
N LEU A 116 -1.80 -11.16 28.05
CA LEU A 116 -2.98 -11.68 28.72
C LEU A 116 -4.03 -12.12 27.69
N ALA A 117 -4.27 -11.29 26.66
CA ALA A 117 -5.18 -11.63 25.57
C ALA A 117 -4.76 -12.93 24.86
N GLN A 118 -3.47 -13.05 24.51
CA GLN A 118 -2.91 -14.24 23.86
C GLN A 118 -3.01 -15.48 24.75
N ASN A 119 -2.71 -15.37 26.04
CA ASN A 119 -2.81 -16.48 26.99
C ASN A 119 -4.27 -16.93 27.19
N ALA A 120 -5.22 -16.00 27.23
CA ALA A 120 -6.65 -16.33 27.33
C ALA A 120 -7.12 -17.11 26.10
N LEU A 121 -6.79 -16.64 24.89
CA LEU A 121 -7.15 -17.32 23.64
C LEU A 121 -6.46 -18.67 23.49
N LYS A 122 -5.17 -18.78 23.86
CA LYS A 122 -4.44 -20.04 23.84
C LYS A 122 -5.03 -21.07 24.82
N LYS A 123 -5.52 -20.63 25.99
CA LYS A 123 -6.26 -21.50 26.92
C LYS A 123 -7.56 -22.01 26.30
N VAL A 124 -8.28 -21.18 25.55
CA VAL A 124 -9.48 -21.62 24.81
C VAL A 124 -9.10 -22.66 23.77
N LEU A 125 -8.07 -22.43 22.96
CA LEU A 125 -7.61 -23.40 21.96
C LEU A 125 -7.19 -24.73 22.61
N ASN A 126 -6.41 -24.68 23.68
CA ASN A 126 -5.95 -25.87 24.39
C ASN A 126 -7.07 -26.59 25.15
N GLY A 127 -8.07 -25.87 25.67
CA GLY A 127 -9.20 -26.43 26.42
C GLY A 127 -10.40 -26.87 25.56
N SER A 128 -10.57 -26.27 24.39
CA SER A 128 -11.59 -26.64 23.38
C SER A 128 -11.23 -27.90 22.58
N THR A 129 -10.14 -28.57 22.97
CA THR A 129 -9.71 -29.87 22.42
C THR A 129 -10.57 -31.05 22.89
N THR A 130 -11.62 -30.85 23.70
CA THR A 130 -12.62 -31.92 23.84
C THR A 130 -13.27 -32.20 22.48
N LEU A 131 -13.37 -33.47 22.08
CA LEU A 131 -13.92 -33.92 20.77
C LEU A 131 -15.34 -33.39 20.46
N SER A 132 -16.04 -32.82 21.45
CA SER A 132 -17.47 -32.47 21.40
C SER A 132 -17.78 -31.04 20.95
N ASP A 133 -16.81 -30.12 20.90
CA ASP A 133 -17.11 -28.72 20.54
C ASP A 133 -17.28 -28.54 19.01
N PRO A 134 -18.30 -27.78 18.54
CA PRO A 134 -18.52 -27.53 17.11
C PRO A 134 -17.31 -26.88 16.41
N LEU A 135 -17.02 -27.30 15.17
CA LEU A 135 -15.82 -26.85 14.45
C LEU A 135 -15.81 -25.34 14.15
N HIS A 136 -16.97 -24.73 13.89
CA HIS A 136 -17.04 -23.27 13.68
C HIS A 136 -16.55 -22.46 14.89
N ILE A 137 -16.77 -22.96 16.13
CA ILE A 137 -16.28 -22.32 17.35
C ILE A 137 -14.75 -22.45 17.45
N LYS A 138 -14.21 -23.62 17.09
CA LYS A 138 -12.75 -23.85 17.06
C LYS A 138 -12.08 -22.93 16.04
N TYR A 139 -12.63 -22.84 14.82
CA TYR A 139 -12.12 -21.94 13.80
C TYR A 139 -12.21 -20.47 14.23
N SER A 140 -13.32 -20.04 14.81
CA SER A 140 -13.46 -18.69 15.37
C SER A 140 -12.39 -18.38 16.42
N ALA A 141 -12.11 -19.32 17.34
CA ALA A 141 -11.06 -19.17 18.34
C ALA A 141 -9.66 -19.07 17.72
N HIS A 142 -9.36 -19.87 16.68
CA HIS A 142 -8.10 -19.78 15.94
C HIS A 142 -7.94 -18.42 15.27
N LEU A 143 -8.97 -17.91 14.59
CA LEU A 143 -8.93 -16.61 13.94
C LEU A 143 -8.77 -15.46 14.94
N ALA A 144 -9.44 -15.54 16.09
CA ALA A 144 -9.26 -14.57 17.17
C ALA A 144 -7.82 -14.57 17.69
N TYR A 145 -7.22 -15.75 17.87
CA TYR A 145 -5.83 -15.90 18.30
C TYR A 145 -4.85 -15.34 17.27
N ILE A 146 -4.99 -15.70 15.98
CA ILE A 146 -4.17 -15.16 14.88
C ILE A 146 -4.25 -13.62 14.87
N ASN A 147 -5.46 -13.06 14.92
CA ASN A 147 -5.65 -11.61 14.94
C ASN A 147 -5.01 -10.93 16.17
N SER A 148 -4.96 -11.60 17.33
CA SER A 148 -4.30 -11.08 18.53
C SER A 148 -2.77 -11.06 18.42
N LEU A 149 -2.19 -11.97 17.62
CA LEU A 149 -0.76 -12.01 17.32
C LEU A 149 -0.40 -10.92 16.31
N SER A 150 -1.26 -10.69 15.30
CA SER A 150 -0.98 -9.69 14.26
C SER A 150 -1.19 -8.23 14.68
N LYS A 151 -1.81 -7.98 15.84
CA LYS A 151 -2.15 -6.62 16.34
C LYS A 151 -1.19 -6.07 17.38
N VAL A 152 -0.08 -6.74 17.69
CA VAL A 152 0.89 -6.27 18.69
C VAL A 152 1.56 -4.99 18.17
N PRO A 153 1.23 -3.80 18.69
CA PRO A 153 1.91 -2.57 18.33
C PRO A 153 3.31 -2.62 18.95
N GLY A 154 4.34 -2.36 18.15
CA GLY A 154 5.70 -2.23 18.68
C GLY A 154 6.36 -3.54 19.14
N SER A 155 6.07 -4.70 18.52
CA SER A 155 7.04 -5.79 18.62
C SER A 155 8.27 -5.40 17.79
N ASP A 156 9.28 -4.89 18.50
CA ASP A 156 10.52 -4.19 18.14
C ASP A 156 11.43 -4.76 17.04
N ASP A 157 11.00 -5.80 16.36
CA ASP A 157 11.75 -6.41 15.30
C ASP A 157 11.01 -6.23 13.97
N LEU A 158 11.40 -5.16 13.25
CA LEU A 158 11.37 -5.14 11.78
C LEU A 158 12.34 -6.19 11.17
N SER A 159 12.98 -7.00 12.01
CA SER A 159 13.52 -8.27 11.55
C SER A 159 12.37 -9.04 10.91
N PRO A 160 12.51 -9.53 9.66
CA PRO A 160 11.53 -10.42 9.04
C PRO A 160 11.33 -11.75 9.81
N TYR A 161 11.94 -11.90 10.99
CA TYR A 161 11.86 -13.04 11.89
C TYR A 161 11.57 -12.62 13.33
N SER A 162 10.74 -11.60 13.54
CA SER A 162 10.25 -11.29 14.88
C SER A 162 9.51 -12.50 15.46
N ASP A 163 9.65 -12.71 16.78
CA ASP A 163 8.98 -13.80 17.50
C ASP A 163 7.44 -13.72 17.34
N SER A 164 6.88 -12.52 17.22
CA SER A 164 5.44 -12.31 16.94
C SER A 164 5.03 -12.84 15.56
N SER A 165 5.79 -12.55 14.50
CA SER A 165 5.49 -13.04 13.15
C SER A 165 5.62 -14.57 13.06
N LEU A 166 6.67 -15.15 13.65
CA LEU A 166 6.84 -16.61 13.67
C LEU A 166 5.70 -17.32 14.39
N ARG A 167 5.23 -16.77 15.52
CA ARG A 167 4.05 -17.29 16.24
C ARG A 167 2.78 -17.15 15.40
N SER A 168 2.58 -16.03 14.71
CA SER A 168 1.43 -15.81 13.82
C SER A 168 1.39 -16.85 12.70
N LEU A 169 2.53 -17.05 12.01
CA LEU A 169 2.66 -18.05 10.95
C LEU A 169 2.45 -19.49 11.45
N SER A 170 2.95 -19.82 12.65
CA SER A 170 2.68 -21.12 13.27
C SER A 170 1.19 -21.34 13.53
N ALA A 171 0.51 -20.33 14.10
CA ALA A 171 -0.92 -20.40 14.38
C ALA A 171 -1.77 -20.53 13.08
N ILE A 172 -1.36 -19.86 12.00
CA ILE A 172 -2.00 -19.96 10.68
C ILE A 172 -1.81 -21.38 10.10
N ARG A 173 -0.63 -21.99 10.26
CA ARG A 173 -0.37 -23.37 9.82
C ARG A 173 -1.19 -24.38 10.61
N GLU A 174 -1.27 -24.25 11.93
CA GLU A 174 -2.14 -25.10 12.76
C GLU A 174 -3.61 -24.99 12.33
N PHE A 175 -4.08 -23.78 12.02
CA PHE A 175 -5.41 -23.55 11.48
C PHE A 175 -5.63 -24.21 10.11
N HIS A 176 -4.63 -24.13 9.21
CA HIS A 176 -4.64 -24.80 7.92
C HIS A 176 -4.71 -26.33 8.05
N GLU A 177 -3.85 -26.91 8.89
CA GLU A 177 -3.83 -28.35 9.14
C GLU A 177 -5.16 -28.84 9.74
N LEU A 178 -5.76 -28.08 10.66
CA LEU A 178 -7.06 -28.40 11.20
C LEU A 178 -8.15 -28.39 10.12
N ALA A 179 -8.10 -27.44 9.18
CA ALA A 179 -9.03 -27.40 8.05
C ALA A 179 -8.86 -28.63 7.13
N LEU A 180 -7.63 -29.00 6.79
CA LEU A 180 -7.34 -30.18 5.96
C LEU A 180 -7.78 -31.48 6.64
N ARG A 181 -7.52 -31.65 7.94
CA ARG A 181 -7.94 -32.85 8.69
C ARG A 181 -9.46 -33.05 8.69
N ASN A 182 -10.23 -31.97 8.56
CA ASN A 182 -11.69 -32.01 8.50
C ASN A 182 -12.26 -31.87 7.07
N ASN A 183 -11.41 -31.92 6.04
CA ASN A 183 -11.79 -31.75 4.63
C ASN A 183 -12.52 -30.43 4.31
N HIS A 184 -12.22 -29.35 5.05
CA HIS A 184 -12.81 -28.03 4.84
C HIS A 184 -11.93 -27.18 3.92
N TYR A 185 -12.04 -27.42 2.61
CA TYR A 185 -11.17 -26.82 1.60
C TYR A 185 -11.19 -25.28 1.60
N GLU A 186 -12.34 -24.64 1.72
CA GLU A 186 -12.45 -23.17 1.70
C GLU A 186 -11.77 -22.52 2.91
N VAL A 187 -11.83 -23.18 4.09
CA VAL A 187 -11.13 -22.74 5.29
C VAL A 187 -9.61 -22.89 5.12
N ALA A 188 -9.17 -23.99 4.50
CA ALA A 188 -7.76 -24.21 4.16
C ALA A 188 -7.26 -23.18 3.13
N LEU A 189 -8.08 -22.78 2.16
CA LEU A 189 -7.75 -21.73 1.22
C LEU A 189 -7.68 -20.35 1.90
N PHE A 190 -8.62 -20.07 2.81
CA PHE A 190 -8.61 -18.85 3.60
C PHE A 190 -7.33 -18.71 4.42
N SER A 191 -6.84 -19.79 5.04
CA SER A 191 -5.59 -19.77 5.79
C SER A 191 -4.36 -19.47 4.91
N MET A 192 -4.33 -19.91 3.65
CA MET A 192 -3.27 -19.57 2.71
C MET A 192 -3.25 -18.07 2.39
N VAL A 193 -4.43 -17.45 2.26
CA VAL A 193 -4.54 -15.99 2.08
C VAL A 193 -4.12 -15.23 3.35
N LEU A 194 -4.44 -15.76 4.53
CA LEU A 194 -3.96 -15.20 5.80
C LEU A 194 -2.44 -15.26 5.92
N GLU A 195 -1.80 -16.38 5.52
CA GLU A 195 -0.34 -16.49 5.48
C GLU A 195 0.26 -15.42 4.55
N LEU A 196 -0.30 -15.25 3.35
CA LEU A 196 0.13 -14.20 2.42
C LEU A 196 0.03 -12.79 3.01
N LEU A 197 -1.10 -12.47 3.63
CA LEU A 197 -1.31 -11.18 4.28
C LEU A 197 -0.33 -10.95 5.43
N ASP A 198 -0.04 -11.98 6.23
CA ASP A 198 0.90 -11.90 7.34
C ASP A 198 2.34 -11.70 6.86
N LEU A 199 2.77 -12.43 5.84
CA LEU A 199 4.09 -12.27 5.23
C LEU A 199 4.29 -10.86 4.66
N VAL A 200 3.30 -10.31 3.96
CA VAL A 200 3.37 -8.95 3.40
C VAL A 200 3.35 -7.90 4.51
N ARG A 201 2.49 -8.08 5.53
CA ARG A 201 2.40 -7.15 6.66
C ARG A 201 3.72 -7.02 7.42
N HIS A 202 4.43 -8.13 7.62
CA HIS A 202 5.71 -8.17 8.31
C HIS A 202 6.92 -7.96 7.38
N GLY A 203 6.70 -7.68 6.09
CA GLY A 203 7.79 -7.42 5.13
C GLY A 203 8.67 -8.64 4.82
N ILE A 204 8.18 -9.87 4.99
CA ILE A 204 8.90 -11.13 4.75
C ILE A 204 8.84 -11.49 3.25
N TRP A 205 9.34 -10.57 2.42
CA TRP A 205 9.18 -10.61 0.97
C TRP A 205 9.79 -11.84 0.28
N ASN A 206 10.82 -12.44 0.88
CA ASN A 206 11.49 -13.64 0.36
C ASN A 206 10.57 -14.87 0.32
N ARG A 207 9.56 -14.95 1.19
CA ARG A 207 8.60 -16.07 1.23
C ARG A 207 7.31 -15.80 0.46
N VAL A 208 7.00 -14.54 0.17
CA VAL A 208 5.73 -14.15 -0.50
C VAL A 208 5.58 -14.83 -1.86
N LYS A 209 6.64 -14.97 -2.66
CA LYS A 209 6.58 -15.58 -4.00
C LYS A 209 6.02 -16.99 -3.99
N GLU A 210 6.57 -17.83 -3.11
CA GLU A 210 6.22 -19.24 -3.02
C GLU A 210 4.79 -19.41 -2.50
N SER A 211 4.47 -18.72 -1.40
CA SER A 211 3.11 -18.73 -0.84
C SER A 211 2.08 -18.19 -1.85
N LEU A 212 2.44 -17.22 -2.69
CA LEU A 212 1.56 -16.64 -3.70
C LEU A 212 1.27 -17.65 -4.81
N ILE A 213 2.30 -18.31 -5.33
CA ILE A 213 2.16 -19.36 -6.35
C ILE A 213 1.29 -20.50 -5.82
N ASN A 214 1.48 -20.90 -4.56
CA ASN A 214 0.68 -21.96 -3.94
C ASN A 214 -0.80 -21.56 -3.84
N ALA A 215 -1.10 -20.33 -3.39
CA ALA A 215 -2.47 -19.83 -3.31
C ALA A 215 -3.12 -19.67 -4.69
N GLU A 216 -2.37 -19.20 -5.70
CA GLU A 216 -2.84 -19.09 -7.08
C GLU A 216 -3.16 -20.46 -7.69
N ARG A 217 -2.34 -21.47 -7.40
CA ARG A 217 -2.56 -22.85 -7.84
C ARG A 217 -3.79 -23.45 -7.17
N ALA A 218 -3.97 -23.23 -5.87
CA ALA A 218 -5.16 -23.66 -5.13
C ALA A 218 -6.44 -23.03 -5.72
N CYS A 219 -6.43 -21.73 -6.00
CA CYS A 219 -7.57 -21.03 -6.63
C CYS A 219 -7.77 -21.32 -8.12
N HIS A 220 -7.02 -22.25 -8.72
CA HIS A 220 -7.02 -22.56 -10.14
C HIS A 220 -6.87 -21.32 -11.04
N LEU A 221 -6.02 -20.37 -10.65
CA LEU A 221 -5.70 -19.20 -11.48
C LEU A 221 -4.66 -19.54 -12.57
N ALA A 222 -4.16 -20.78 -12.58
CA ALA A 222 -2.87 -21.18 -13.14
C ALA A 222 -2.79 -21.64 -14.62
N PRO A 223 -3.86 -21.77 -15.45
CA PRO A 223 -3.63 -21.98 -16.90
C PRO A 223 -3.33 -20.69 -17.69
N GLU A 224 -3.74 -19.51 -17.21
CA GLU A 224 -3.58 -18.24 -17.95
C GLU A 224 -2.46 -17.33 -17.40
N LEU A 225 -1.98 -17.58 -16.17
CA LEU A 225 -0.99 -16.73 -15.49
C LEU A 225 0.42 -17.34 -15.41
N VAL A 226 0.58 -18.60 -15.79
CA VAL A 226 1.87 -19.32 -15.81
C VAL A 226 2.27 -19.53 -17.27
N GLU A 227 3.41 -18.97 -17.67
CA GLU A 227 4.03 -19.24 -18.97
C GLU A 227 4.46 -20.72 -19.04
N VAL A 228 3.58 -21.60 -19.50
CA VAL A 228 3.97 -22.94 -19.94
C VAL A 228 4.23 -22.88 -21.45
N PRO A 229 5.38 -23.35 -21.96
CA PRO A 229 5.61 -23.51 -23.39
C PRO A 229 4.52 -24.41 -23.99
N LYS A 230 3.86 -23.94 -25.06
CA LYS A 230 2.78 -24.66 -25.76
C LYS A 230 3.21 -26.09 -26.13
N ALA A 231 2.54 -27.07 -25.54
CA ALA A 231 2.33 -28.39 -26.14
C ALA A 231 0.82 -28.55 -26.42
N PRO A 232 0.42 -29.14 -27.56
CA PRO A 232 -0.98 -29.41 -27.84
C PRO A 232 -1.41 -30.68 -27.10
N SER A 233 -2.41 -30.59 -26.24
CA SER A 233 -3.08 -31.76 -25.63
C SER A 233 -4.59 -31.53 -25.63
N PRO A 234 -5.41 -32.58 -25.85
CA PRO A 234 -6.77 -32.44 -26.34
C PRO A 234 -7.77 -32.11 -25.22
N ALA A 235 -8.91 -31.58 -25.66
CA ALA A 235 -10.02 -31.07 -24.88
C ALA A 235 -10.38 -31.93 -23.66
N ALA A 236 -10.15 -31.37 -22.47
CA ALA A 236 -10.86 -31.77 -21.26
C ALA A 236 -12.20 -30.99 -21.18
N PRO A 237 -13.28 -31.58 -20.65
CA PRO A 237 -14.59 -30.96 -20.65
C PRO A 237 -14.63 -29.76 -19.72
N SER A 238 -14.97 -28.60 -20.27
CA SER A 238 -15.22 -27.37 -19.51
C SER A 238 -16.56 -27.46 -18.77
N VAL A 239 -16.55 -28.01 -17.57
CA VAL A 239 -17.55 -27.70 -16.55
C VAL A 239 -16.86 -26.77 -15.56
N VAL A 240 -16.89 -25.47 -15.83
CA VAL A 240 -16.50 -24.46 -14.85
C VAL A 240 -17.60 -24.45 -13.79
N LEU A 241 -17.41 -25.27 -12.75
CA LEU A 241 -18.16 -25.15 -11.50
C LEU A 241 -18.07 -23.68 -11.06
N GLY A 242 -19.22 -23.03 -10.86
CA GLY A 242 -19.24 -21.64 -10.44
C GLY A 242 -18.50 -21.48 -9.12
N LYS A 243 -17.46 -20.64 -9.09
CA LYS A 243 -16.69 -20.35 -7.87
C LYS A 243 -17.62 -19.84 -6.77
N THR A 244 -17.40 -20.30 -5.55
CA THR A 244 -18.20 -19.87 -4.40
C THR A 244 -17.94 -18.39 -4.07
N ASN A 245 -18.80 -17.79 -3.23
CA ASN A 245 -18.63 -16.39 -2.85
C ASN A 245 -17.30 -16.16 -2.12
N ILE A 246 -16.95 -17.02 -1.17
CA ILE A 246 -15.68 -16.91 -0.48
C ILE A 246 -14.51 -17.09 -1.44
N GLU A 247 -14.53 -18.06 -2.36
CA GLU A 247 -13.46 -18.22 -3.35
C GLU A 247 -13.23 -16.95 -4.18
N LYS A 248 -14.31 -16.30 -4.65
CA LYS A 248 -14.20 -15.01 -5.38
C LYS A 248 -13.53 -13.93 -4.54
N VAL A 249 -13.94 -13.80 -3.28
CA VAL A 249 -13.36 -12.85 -2.31
C VAL A 249 -11.87 -13.11 -2.11
N LEU A 250 -11.48 -14.37 -1.92
CA LEU A 250 -10.09 -14.78 -1.71
C LEU A 250 -9.23 -14.54 -2.95
N ILE A 251 -9.75 -14.82 -4.15
CA ILE A 251 -9.07 -14.54 -5.40
C ILE A 251 -8.78 -13.04 -5.55
N VAL A 252 -9.74 -12.17 -5.25
CA VAL A 252 -9.54 -10.72 -5.34
C VAL A 252 -8.40 -10.28 -4.41
N HIS A 253 -8.33 -10.82 -3.18
CA HIS A 253 -7.22 -10.53 -2.27
C HIS A 253 -5.87 -11.08 -2.80
N ILE A 254 -5.85 -12.31 -3.34
CA ILE A 254 -4.65 -12.90 -3.95
C ILE A 254 -4.14 -12.02 -5.11
N LEU A 255 -5.03 -11.56 -5.99
CA LEU A 255 -4.67 -10.71 -7.13
C LEU A 255 -4.13 -9.35 -6.68
N LEU A 256 -4.73 -8.73 -5.66
CA LEU A 256 -4.23 -7.49 -5.06
C LEU A 256 -2.84 -7.67 -4.45
N ILE A 257 -2.65 -8.70 -3.63
CA ILE A 257 -1.36 -9.02 -3.01
C ILE A 257 -0.31 -9.34 -4.07
N GLY A 258 -0.66 -10.14 -5.08
CA GLY A 258 0.22 -10.47 -6.19
C GLY A 258 0.63 -9.24 -6.99
N ALA A 259 -0.30 -8.34 -7.28
CA ALA A 259 0.02 -7.07 -7.94
C ALA A 259 0.99 -6.22 -7.12
N VAL A 260 0.80 -6.12 -5.80
CA VAL A 260 1.72 -5.44 -4.88
C VAL A 260 3.10 -6.11 -4.88
N TYR A 261 3.16 -7.42 -4.75
CA TYR A 261 4.42 -8.19 -4.73
C TYR A 261 5.21 -8.01 -6.03
N TYR A 262 4.58 -8.22 -7.19
CA TYR A 262 5.26 -8.08 -8.48
C TYR A 262 5.63 -6.62 -8.79
N THR A 263 4.89 -5.65 -8.25
CA THR A 263 5.33 -4.24 -8.26
C THR A 263 6.57 -4.06 -7.39
N TYR A 264 6.61 -4.63 -6.19
CA TYR A 264 7.74 -4.56 -5.27
C TYR A 264 9.03 -5.15 -5.88
N VAL A 265 8.97 -6.35 -6.44
CA VAL A 265 10.15 -6.97 -7.08
C VAL A 265 10.50 -6.36 -8.44
N GLY A 266 9.60 -5.57 -9.04
CA GLY A 266 9.84 -4.90 -10.32
C GLY A 266 9.56 -5.76 -11.55
N GLU A 267 8.69 -6.79 -11.45
CA GLU A 267 8.33 -7.64 -12.58
C GLU A 267 7.00 -7.18 -13.22
N ALA A 268 7.07 -6.15 -14.08
CA ALA A 268 5.88 -5.45 -14.56
C ALA A 268 4.91 -6.36 -15.33
N ASN A 269 5.41 -7.27 -16.17
CA ASN A 269 4.57 -8.16 -16.99
C ASN A 269 3.70 -9.08 -16.11
N LYS A 270 4.28 -9.68 -15.07
CA LYS A 270 3.53 -10.56 -14.15
C LYS A 270 2.53 -9.78 -13.31
N CYS A 271 2.85 -8.54 -12.96
CA CYS A 271 1.90 -7.62 -12.34
C CYS A 271 0.71 -7.30 -13.28
N GLN A 272 0.98 -6.99 -14.56
CA GLN A 272 -0.05 -6.66 -15.54
C GLN A 272 -1.11 -7.74 -15.71
N LEU A 273 -0.69 -9.01 -15.77
CA LEU A 273 -1.62 -10.14 -15.89
C LEU A 273 -2.61 -10.19 -14.72
N ARG A 274 -2.13 -9.94 -13.50
CA ARG A 274 -2.96 -9.93 -12.28
C ARG A 274 -3.86 -8.71 -12.20
N ILE A 275 -3.35 -7.53 -12.56
CA ILE A 275 -4.16 -6.30 -12.63
C ILE A 275 -5.29 -6.45 -13.63
N LYS A 276 -5.00 -7.00 -14.83
CA LYS A 276 -6.04 -7.26 -15.84
C LYS A 276 -7.13 -8.17 -15.28
N ARG A 277 -6.73 -9.31 -14.70
CA ARG A 277 -7.69 -10.25 -14.11
C ARG A 277 -8.48 -9.64 -12.95
N LEU A 278 -7.84 -8.80 -12.14
CA LEU A 278 -8.48 -8.08 -11.06
C LEU A 278 -9.57 -7.13 -11.61
N HIS A 279 -9.26 -6.35 -12.65
CA HIS A 279 -10.25 -5.47 -13.31
C HIS A 279 -11.39 -6.27 -13.89
N ASP A 280 -11.10 -7.35 -14.65
CA ASP A 280 -12.13 -8.23 -15.21
C ASP A 280 -13.08 -8.78 -14.13
N MET A 281 -12.56 -9.11 -12.94
CA MET A 281 -13.38 -9.58 -11.82
C MET A 281 -14.18 -8.47 -11.15
N LEU A 282 -13.57 -7.31 -10.90
CA LEU A 282 -14.25 -6.17 -10.27
C LEU A 282 -15.38 -5.65 -11.17
N ASP A 283 -15.11 -5.51 -12.46
CA ASP A 283 -16.08 -5.07 -13.47
C ASP A 283 -17.14 -6.16 -13.71
N GLY A 284 -16.78 -7.44 -13.55
CA GLY A 284 -17.67 -8.60 -13.63
C GLY A 284 -18.53 -8.86 -12.39
N GLY A 285 -18.62 -7.92 -11.44
CA GLY A 285 -19.49 -8.04 -10.27
C GLY A 285 -18.94 -8.90 -9.13
N ALA A 286 -17.62 -9.18 -9.08
CA ALA A 286 -17.05 -9.97 -7.98
C ALA A 286 -17.22 -9.34 -6.60
N LEU A 287 -17.51 -8.04 -6.53
CA LEU A 287 -17.80 -7.34 -5.27
C LEU A 287 -19.11 -7.79 -4.61
N ASP A 288 -20.06 -8.36 -5.37
CA ASP A 288 -21.32 -8.86 -4.81
C ASP A 288 -21.06 -10.03 -3.84
N ALA A 289 -19.99 -10.79 -4.07
CA ALA A 289 -19.56 -11.89 -3.21
C ALA A 289 -19.06 -11.45 -1.83
N PHE A 290 -18.74 -10.16 -1.64
CA PHE A 290 -18.29 -9.61 -0.35
C PHE A 290 -19.46 -9.25 0.58
N ALA A 291 -20.70 -9.34 0.11
CA ALA A 291 -21.89 -8.74 0.74
C ALA A 291 -21.72 -7.22 0.99
N SER A 292 -22.77 -6.56 1.49
CA SER A 292 -22.74 -5.10 1.68
C SER A 292 -21.73 -4.65 2.74
N SER A 293 -21.43 -5.48 3.73
CA SER A 293 -20.58 -5.15 4.89
C SER A 293 -19.22 -5.84 4.92
N GLY A 294 -18.89 -6.68 3.94
CA GLY A 294 -17.68 -7.52 4.00
C GLY A 294 -17.83 -8.72 4.94
N LEU A 295 -19.05 -9.15 5.25
CA LEU A 295 -19.29 -10.40 5.99
C LEU A 295 -19.58 -11.50 4.99
N VAL A 296 -18.77 -12.55 5.03
CA VAL A 296 -18.84 -13.67 4.09
C VAL A 296 -18.96 -14.95 4.90
N GLU A 297 -19.87 -15.81 4.48
CA GLU A 297 -20.08 -17.13 5.07
C GLU A 297 -19.22 -18.16 4.35
N ILE A 298 -18.62 -19.05 5.13
CA ILE A 298 -17.92 -20.23 4.66
C ILE A 298 -18.74 -21.42 5.10
N ASP A 299 -19.28 -22.16 4.14
CA ASP A 299 -20.15 -23.29 4.40
C ASP A 299 -19.33 -24.44 4.99
N LEU A 300 -19.81 -24.99 6.10
CA LEU A 300 -19.22 -26.17 6.74
C LEU A 300 -20.20 -27.33 6.57
N PRO A 301 -19.78 -28.47 5.99
CA PRO A 301 -20.64 -29.64 5.88
C PRO A 301 -21.24 -30.04 7.23
N ASP A 302 -22.57 -30.21 7.27
CA ASP A 302 -23.34 -30.65 8.45
C ASP A 302 -23.22 -29.76 9.71
N LEU A 303 -22.74 -28.51 9.55
CA LEU A 303 -22.48 -27.58 10.65
C LEU A 303 -22.96 -26.16 10.33
N ALA A 304 -23.09 -25.33 11.37
CA ALA A 304 -23.32 -23.90 11.17
C ALA A 304 -22.13 -23.27 10.40
N PRO A 305 -22.40 -22.35 9.45
CA PRO A 305 -21.36 -21.73 8.64
C PRO A 305 -20.42 -20.88 9.49
N LEU A 306 -19.17 -20.77 9.05
CA LEU A 306 -18.19 -19.86 9.63
C LEU A 306 -18.33 -18.48 9.00
N VAL A 307 -18.77 -17.50 9.78
CA VAL A 307 -18.86 -16.10 9.32
C VAL A 307 -17.51 -15.41 9.52
N VAL A 308 -16.95 -14.86 8.45
CA VAL A 308 -15.68 -14.09 8.48
C VAL A 308 -15.89 -12.66 8.04
N GLN A 309 -15.27 -11.72 8.75
CA GLN A 309 -15.19 -10.32 8.33
C GLN A 309 -13.95 -10.13 7.45
N VAL A 310 -14.18 -9.90 6.17
CA VAL A 310 -13.15 -9.55 5.18
C VAL A 310 -13.08 -8.04 4.97
N THR A 311 -12.16 -7.60 4.12
CA THR A 311 -12.07 -6.20 3.72
C THR A 311 -13.37 -5.75 3.06
N HIS A 312 -13.91 -4.61 3.49
CA HIS A 312 -15.16 -4.07 2.96
C HIS A 312 -15.10 -3.86 1.43
N PRO A 313 -16.14 -4.20 0.65
CA PRO A 313 -16.11 -4.15 -0.82
C PRO A 313 -15.77 -2.76 -1.37
N ARG A 314 -16.33 -1.71 -0.78
CA ARG A 314 -16.00 -0.32 -1.17
C ARG A 314 -14.52 0.03 -0.97
N ILE A 315 -13.86 -0.55 0.03
CA ILE A 315 -12.42 -0.38 0.23
C ILE A 315 -11.65 -1.15 -0.84
N ILE A 316 -12.06 -2.39 -1.14
CA ILE A 316 -11.45 -3.19 -2.22
C ILE A 316 -11.52 -2.47 -3.57
N PHE A 317 -12.66 -1.85 -3.88
CA PHE A 317 -12.83 -1.08 -5.11
C PHE A 317 -11.86 0.10 -5.20
N ALA A 318 -11.78 0.93 -4.15
CA ALA A 318 -10.83 2.05 -4.10
C ALA A 318 -9.36 1.57 -4.12
N LEU A 319 -9.06 0.47 -3.42
CA LEU A 319 -7.74 -0.14 -3.39
C LEU A 319 -7.32 -0.65 -4.78
N GLY A 320 -8.28 -1.12 -5.59
CA GLY A 320 -8.07 -1.47 -7.00
C GLY A 320 -7.45 -0.31 -7.80
N PHE A 321 -7.95 0.92 -7.62
CA PHE A 321 -7.36 2.12 -8.25
C PHE A 321 -5.95 2.41 -7.74
N LEU A 322 -5.73 2.32 -6.42
CA LEU A 322 -4.43 2.62 -5.82
C LEU A 322 -3.35 1.64 -6.29
N VAL A 323 -3.64 0.34 -6.24
CA VAL A 323 -2.72 -0.72 -6.71
C VAL A 323 -2.51 -0.62 -8.23
N SER A 324 -3.54 -0.25 -8.99
CA SER A 324 -3.41 0.01 -10.43
C SER A 324 -2.56 1.23 -10.73
N SER A 325 -2.60 2.28 -9.90
CA SER A 325 -1.69 3.42 -10.02
C SER A 325 -0.26 3.00 -9.71
N ALA A 326 -0.01 2.44 -8.52
CA ALA A 326 1.33 2.10 -8.04
C ALA A 326 2.07 1.08 -8.94
N SER A 327 1.34 0.16 -9.57
CA SER A 327 1.91 -0.83 -10.50
C SER A 327 2.31 -0.27 -11.86
N LYS A 328 1.77 0.89 -12.27
CA LYS A 328 2.05 1.50 -13.58
C LYS A 328 3.18 2.50 -13.43
N ARG A 329 4.42 2.06 -13.55
CA ARG A 329 5.57 2.95 -13.32
C ARG A 329 5.82 3.96 -14.41
N ASP A 330 5.41 3.64 -15.64
CA ASP A 330 5.68 4.46 -16.80
C ASP A 330 4.99 5.85 -16.74
N PRO A 331 5.75 6.95 -16.60
CA PRO A 331 5.21 8.30 -16.65
C PRO A 331 5.17 8.88 -18.07
N VAL A 332 5.64 8.14 -19.08
CA VAL A 332 5.75 8.60 -20.47
C VAL A 332 4.38 8.60 -21.17
N GLY A 333 4.20 9.57 -22.08
CA GLY A 333 3.04 9.66 -22.96
C GLY A 333 2.04 10.72 -22.53
N ARG A 334 0.93 10.83 -23.29
CA ARG A 334 -0.04 11.93 -23.10
C ARG A 334 -0.99 11.75 -21.92
N LYS A 335 -1.22 10.50 -21.53
CA LYS A 335 -2.14 10.10 -20.46
C LYS A 335 -1.47 8.98 -19.66
N PRO A 336 -0.48 9.31 -18.80
CA PRO A 336 0.20 8.31 -18.01
C PRO A 336 -0.81 7.58 -17.11
N LYS A 337 -0.87 6.25 -17.23
CA LYS A 337 -1.90 5.43 -16.55
C LYS A 337 -1.83 5.59 -15.03
N ARG A 338 -0.63 5.76 -14.47
CA ARG A 338 -0.40 6.07 -13.06
C ARG A 338 -1.23 7.26 -12.57
N LYS A 339 -1.04 8.42 -13.21
CA LYS A 339 -1.77 9.66 -12.89
C LYS A 339 -3.27 9.50 -13.11
N LEU A 340 -3.68 8.80 -14.17
CA LEU A 340 -5.10 8.57 -14.49
C LEU A 340 -5.79 7.76 -13.40
N PHE A 341 -5.27 6.57 -13.04
CA PHE A 341 -5.87 5.73 -12.01
C PHE A 341 -5.88 6.41 -10.64
N ALA A 342 -4.80 7.11 -10.27
CA ALA A 342 -4.78 7.86 -9.01
C ALA A 342 -5.80 9.00 -8.99
N SER A 343 -5.94 9.75 -10.08
CA SER A 343 -6.89 10.87 -10.16
C SER A 343 -8.34 10.40 -10.09
N GLU A 344 -8.70 9.35 -10.85
CA GLU A 344 -10.03 8.73 -10.79
C GLU A 344 -10.30 8.11 -9.43
N GLY A 345 -9.30 7.44 -8.84
CA GLY A 345 -9.39 6.86 -7.51
C GLY A 345 -9.68 7.90 -6.43
N ILE A 346 -9.08 9.09 -6.49
CA ILE A 346 -9.37 10.19 -5.55
C ILE A 346 -10.84 10.59 -5.64
N LEU A 347 -11.41 10.71 -6.86
CA LEU A 347 -12.82 11.04 -7.05
C LEU A 347 -13.74 9.94 -6.50
N VAL A 348 -13.36 8.67 -6.68
CA VAL A 348 -14.08 7.52 -6.09
C VAL A 348 -14.06 7.62 -4.56
N VAL A 349 -12.90 7.86 -3.95
CA VAL A 349 -12.78 7.99 -2.50
C VAL A 349 -13.62 9.16 -1.97
N ASP A 350 -13.56 10.33 -2.61
CA ASP A 350 -14.35 11.51 -2.22
C ASP A 350 -15.86 11.27 -2.36
N ARG A 351 -16.29 10.38 -3.26
CA ARG A 351 -17.68 9.95 -3.40
C ARG A 351 -18.07 8.98 -2.29
N GLU A 352 -17.22 8.01 -1.97
CA GLU A 352 -17.49 7.00 -0.94
C GLU A 352 -17.46 7.59 0.47
N LEU A 353 -16.61 8.58 0.75
CA LEU A 353 -16.59 9.31 2.03
C LEU A 353 -17.87 10.09 2.32
N ARG A 354 -18.68 10.40 1.29
CA ARG A 354 -19.98 11.08 1.44
C ARG A 354 -21.14 10.12 1.72
N LYS A 355 -20.92 8.81 1.62
CA LYS A 355 -21.95 7.78 1.82
C LYS A 355 -21.81 7.15 3.19
N ASP A 356 -22.94 6.78 3.79
CA ASP A 356 -22.92 5.95 4.99
C ASP A 356 -22.36 4.56 4.66
N ALA A 357 -21.43 4.10 5.51
CA ALA A 357 -20.87 2.76 5.42
C ALA A 357 -21.88 1.72 5.90
N SER A 358 -22.05 0.64 5.14
CA SER A 358 -22.86 -0.50 5.55
C SER A 358 -22.04 -1.36 6.51
N LEU A 359 -22.06 -1.03 7.79
CA LEU A 359 -21.34 -1.79 8.82
C LEU A 359 -22.29 -2.72 9.59
N PRO A 360 -21.79 -3.87 10.07
CA PRO A 360 -22.59 -4.77 10.90
C PRO A 360 -23.16 -4.07 12.14
N ILE A 361 -24.31 -4.55 12.63
CA ILE A 361 -25.01 -3.97 13.77
C ILE A 361 -24.20 -4.03 15.07
N TRP A 362 -23.30 -5.01 15.19
CA TRP A 362 -22.38 -5.15 16.31
C TRP A 362 -21.11 -4.29 16.20
N SER A 363 -20.94 -3.54 15.11
CA SER A 363 -19.82 -2.60 14.96
C SER A 363 -20.00 -1.36 15.82
N SER A 364 -18.88 -0.82 16.27
CA SER A 364 -18.78 0.38 17.09
C SER A 364 -18.65 1.65 16.24
N THR A 365 -18.80 2.82 16.88
CA THR A 365 -18.46 4.10 16.25
C THR A 365 -16.98 4.20 15.89
N ASN A 366 -16.11 3.49 16.61
CA ASN A 366 -14.68 3.43 16.29
C ASN A 366 -14.42 2.65 14.99
N ASP A 367 -15.21 1.62 14.70
CA ASP A 367 -15.12 0.88 13.44
C ASP A 367 -15.52 1.78 12.26
N THR A 368 -16.53 2.64 12.45
CA THR A 368 -16.92 3.66 11.44
C THR A 368 -15.79 4.66 11.19
N LYS A 369 -15.19 5.20 12.26
CA LYS A 369 -14.03 6.10 12.14
C LYS A 369 -12.85 5.40 11.47
N GLY A 370 -12.58 4.14 11.82
CA GLY A 370 -11.54 3.32 11.20
C GLY A 370 -11.79 3.08 9.71
N HIS A 371 -13.05 2.86 9.32
CA HIS A 371 -13.45 2.74 7.93
C HIS A 371 -13.18 4.03 7.13
N CYS A 372 -13.60 5.19 7.65
CA CYS A 372 -13.31 6.50 7.03
C CYS A 372 -11.81 6.78 6.97
N LYS A 373 -11.06 6.47 8.04
CA LYS A 373 -9.61 6.66 8.09
C LYS A 373 -8.88 5.91 6.98
N LYS A 374 -9.30 4.68 6.65
CA LYS A 374 -8.72 3.91 5.53
C LYS A 374 -8.92 4.60 4.18
N PHE A 375 -10.10 5.19 3.94
CA PHE A 375 -10.34 5.98 2.73
C PHE A 375 -9.44 7.22 2.66
N LEU A 376 -9.32 7.96 3.76
CA LEU A 376 -8.45 9.14 3.83
C LEU A 376 -6.98 8.79 3.59
N GLN A 377 -6.51 7.65 4.12
CA GLN A 377 -5.17 7.12 3.82
C GLN A 377 -5.02 6.78 2.34
N MET A 378 -5.96 6.05 1.73
CA MET A 378 -5.91 5.73 0.30
C MET A 378 -5.91 6.99 -0.58
N LYS A 379 -6.70 8.02 -0.22
CA LYS A 379 -6.68 9.32 -0.90
C LYS A 379 -5.30 9.96 -0.82
N ALA A 380 -4.70 10.01 0.37
CA ALA A 380 -3.37 10.57 0.58
C ALA A 380 -2.29 9.82 -0.22
N ASP A 381 -2.34 8.48 -0.26
CA ASP A 381 -1.45 7.67 -1.09
C ASP A 381 -1.62 7.96 -2.59
N MET A 382 -2.86 8.01 -3.10
CA MET A 382 -3.11 8.36 -4.50
C MET A 382 -2.65 9.79 -4.83
N MET A 383 -2.78 10.74 -3.91
CA MET A 383 -2.24 12.09 -4.09
C MET A 383 -0.72 12.08 -4.20
N CYS A 384 -0.02 11.27 -3.39
CA CYS A 384 1.43 11.10 -3.51
C CYS A 384 1.82 10.55 -4.89
N GLU A 385 1.04 9.60 -5.42
CA GLU A 385 1.24 9.06 -6.77
C GLU A 385 1.08 10.13 -7.86
N VAL A 386 0.04 10.98 -7.76
CA VAL A 386 -0.16 12.11 -8.68
C VAL A 386 1.01 13.09 -8.60
N ILE A 387 1.40 13.51 -7.40
CA ILE A 387 2.50 14.45 -7.16
C ILE A 387 3.80 13.90 -7.75
N GLY A 388 4.11 12.62 -7.48
CA GLY A 388 5.27 11.93 -8.03
C GLY A 388 5.30 11.98 -9.55
N VAL A 389 4.19 11.64 -10.21
CA VAL A 389 4.12 11.69 -11.68
C VAL A 389 4.27 13.12 -12.22
N CYS A 390 3.64 14.11 -11.59
CA CYS A 390 3.77 15.50 -12.00
C CYS A 390 5.25 15.95 -11.94
N ILE A 391 5.98 15.59 -10.88
CA ILE A 391 7.41 15.91 -10.76
C ILE A 391 8.24 15.24 -11.87
N LEU A 392 8.04 13.93 -12.10
CA LEU A 392 8.76 13.17 -13.14
C LEU A 392 8.52 13.72 -14.55
N ARG A 393 7.38 14.38 -14.76
CA ARG A 393 6.97 14.99 -16.04
C ARG A 393 7.28 16.47 -16.15
N SER A 394 7.90 17.06 -15.14
CA SER A 394 8.16 18.51 -15.05
C SER A 394 6.89 19.38 -15.04
N GLU A 395 5.77 18.82 -14.57
CA GLU A 395 4.49 19.51 -14.31
C GLU A 395 4.52 20.13 -12.91
N PHE A 396 5.49 21.02 -12.66
CA PHE A 396 5.83 21.48 -11.30
C PHE A 396 4.74 22.30 -10.62
N ASP A 397 3.95 23.08 -11.38
CA ASP A 397 2.85 23.89 -10.83
C ASP A 397 1.73 22.98 -10.30
N ASP A 398 1.37 21.93 -11.05
CA ASP A 398 0.43 20.90 -10.61
C ASP A 398 0.96 20.14 -9.39
N ALA A 399 2.26 19.80 -9.39
CA ALA A 399 2.88 19.10 -8.28
C ALA A 399 2.79 19.93 -6.98
N ASP A 400 3.10 21.23 -7.03
CA ASP A 400 3.07 22.09 -5.85
C ASP A 400 1.66 22.34 -5.32
N LEU A 401 0.69 22.57 -6.23
CA LEU A 401 -0.72 22.68 -5.89
C LEU A 401 -1.22 21.42 -5.16
N LYS A 402 -0.94 20.24 -5.73
CA LYS A 402 -1.39 18.96 -5.16
C LYS A 402 -0.69 18.64 -3.85
N LEU A 403 0.56 19.03 -3.69
CA LEU A 403 1.32 18.87 -2.46
C LEU A 403 0.77 19.75 -1.34
N SER A 404 0.38 20.99 -1.65
CA SER A 404 -0.31 21.89 -0.72
C SER A 404 -1.67 21.32 -0.30
N GLN A 405 -2.43 20.77 -1.25
CA GLN A 405 -3.69 20.08 -0.96
C GLN A 405 -3.48 18.87 -0.04
N LEU A 406 -2.46 18.04 -0.31
CA LEU A 406 -2.15 16.86 0.52
C LEU A 406 -1.79 17.27 1.95
N ILE A 407 -1.02 18.34 2.13
CA ILE A 407 -0.65 18.85 3.46
C ILE A 407 -1.91 19.29 4.23
N ALA A 408 -2.82 20.01 3.56
CA ALA A 408 -4.07 20.47 4.17
C ALA A 408 -4.97 19.28 4.58
N ASP A 409 -5.18 18.33 3.67
CA ASP A 409 -6.00 17.15 3.90
C ASP A 409 -5.42 16.27 5.03
N ALA A 410 -4.10 16.05 5.02
CA ALA A 410 -3.42 15.23 6.03
C ALA A 410 -3.47 15.87 7.42
N ARG A 411 -3.35 17.21 7.53
CA ARG A 411 -3.49 17.92 8.82
C ARG A 411 -4.92 17.86 9.34
N THR A 412 -5.89 18.17 8.48
CA THR A 412 -7.33 18.16 8.83
C THR A 412 -7.79 16.78 9.29
N SER A 413 -7.22 15.72 8.73
CA SER A 413 -7.60 14.33 9.00
C SER A 413 -6.77 13.65 10.11
N GLY A 414 -5.82 14.35 10.73
CA GLY A 414 -4.92 13.74 11.73
C GLY A 414 -3.98 12.66 11.14
N LEU A 415 -3.63 12.78 9.86
CA LEU A 415 -2.72 11.88 9.14
C LEU A 415 -1.33 12.50 8.88
N PHE A 416 -1.10 13.76 9.27
CA PHE A 416 0.13 14.47 8.93
C PHE A 416 1.39 13.75 9.44
N SER A 417 1.39 13.23 10.68
CA SER A 417 2.53 12.48 11.23
C SER A 417 2.87 11.22 10.44
N LEU A 418 1.87 10.57 9.82
CA LEU A 418 2.05 9.38 8.98
C LEU A 418 2.66 9.73 7.62
N TYR A 419 2.33 10.89 7.06
CA TYR A 419 2.75 11.30 5.71
C TYR A 419 3.87 12.35 5.68
N SER A 420 4.28 12.91 6.81
CA SER A 420 5.21 14.04 6.88
C SER A 420 6.55 13.74 6.19
N ALA A 421 7.12 12.54 6.39
CA ALA A 421 8.36 12.12 5.73
C ALA A 421 8.20 12.05 4.21
N ARG A 422 7.11 11.45 3.72
CA ARG A 422 6.83 11.30 2.27
C ARG A 422 6.50 12.64 1.60
N ILE A 423 5.73 13.50 2.28
CA ILE A 423 5.46 14.88 1.84
C ILE A 423 6.77 15.66 1.72
N THR A 424 7.64 15.54 2.72
CA THR A 424 8.95 16.22 2.72
C THR A 424 9.84 15.68 1.61
N LEU A 425 9.81 14.37 1.34
CA LEU A 425 10.53 13.77 0.22
C LEU A 425 10.03 14.31 -1.13
N HIS A 426 8.72 14.48 -1.32
CA HIS A 426 8.18 15.13 -2.53
C HIS A 426 8.61 16.60 -2.64
N LYS A 427 8.65 17.35 -1.53
CA LYS A 427 9.23 18.71 -1.52
C LYS A 427 10.71 18.69 -1.89
N ALA A 428 11.48 17.71 -1.43
CA ALA A 428 12.88 17.54 -1.79
C ALA A 428 13.04 17.31 -3.30
N HIS A 429 12.27 16.38 -3.88
CA HIS A 429 12.27 16.11 -5.32
C HIS A 429 11.91 17.34 -6.15
N LEU A 430 10.86 18.06 -5.75
CA LEU A 430 10.44 19.29 -6.43
C LEU A 430 11.53 20.38 -6.37
N ALA A 431 12.08 20.64 -5.18
CA ALA A 431 13.16 21.60 -5.00
C ALA A 431 14.41 21.22 -5.81
N HIS A 432 14.75 19.92 -5.85
CA HIS A 432 15.87 19.40 -6.63
C HIS A 432 15.65 19.66 -8.13
N CYS A 433 14.48 19.31 -8.67
CA CYS A 433 14.14 19.55 -10.07
C CYS A 433 14.11 21.05 -10.46
N LEU A 434 13.86 21.95 -9.50
CA LEU A 434 13.88 23.40 -9.69
C LEU A 434 15.27 24.04 -9.48
N GLY A 435 16.31 23.25 -9.18
CA GLY A 435 17.66 23.77 -8.92
C GLY A 435 17.79 24.55 -7.60
N GLN A 436 16.89 24.30 -6.64
CA GLN A 436 16.93 24.85 -5.28
C GLN A 436 17.77 23.93 -4.36
N THR A 437 19.07 23.84 -4.63
CA THR A 437 20.01 22.90 -3.99
C THR A 437 19.91 22.88 -2.45
N ASP A 438 20.02 24.05 -1.79
CA ASP A 438 20.02 24.11 -0.33
C ASP A 438 18.71 23.63 0.29
N ARG A 439 17.59 23.96 -0.35
CA ARG A 439 16.26 23.52 0.08
C ARG A 439 16.09 22.03 -0.14
N ALA A 440 16.50 21.52 -1.30
CA ALA A 440 16.46 20.09 -1.60
C ALA A 440 17.25 19.29 -0.57
N LEU A 441 18.48 19.71 -0.26
CA LEU A 441 19.34 19.06 0.73
C LEU A 441 18.68 19.01 2.11
N LYS A 442 18.18 20.15 2.60
CA LYS A 442 17.45 20.21 3.88
C LYS A 442 16.24 19.30 3.89
N CYS A 443 15.44 19.31 2.82
CA CYS A 443 14.26 18.45 2.73
C CYS A 443 14.63 16.96 2.70
N TYR A 444 15.67 16.53 1.99
CA TYR A 444 16.13 15.13 2.04
C TYR A 444 16.54 14.72 3.45
N GLN A 445 17.32 15.55 4.15
CA GLN A 445 17.77 15.26 5.51
C GLN A 445 16.60 15.18 6.50
N VAL A 446 15.63 16.10 6.39
CA VAL A 446 14.41 16.07 7.22
C VAL A 446 13.57 14.85 6.89
N ALA A 447 13.39 14.50 5.62
CA ALA A 447 12.65 13.30 5.23
C ALA A 447 13.31 12.03 5.78
N ALA A 448 14.64 11.91 5.67
CA ALA A 448 15.40 10.79 6.24
C ALA A 448 15.31 10.75 7.77
N TYR A 449 15.36 11.90 8.44
CA TYR A 449 15.18 11.98 9.89
C TYR A 449 13.77 11.52 10.29
N LEU A 450 12.71 12.03 9.66
CA LEU A 450 11.32 11.69 10.00
C LEU A 450 10.97 10.22 9.76
N SER A 451 11.65 9.54 8.83
CA SER A 451 11.44 8.13 8.52
C SER A 451 12.47 7.16 9.10
N ARG A 452 13.39 7.66 9.93
CA ARG A 452 14.44 6.84 10.56
C ARG A 452 13.84 5.77 11.46
N ARG A 453 14.55 4.66 11.60
CA ARG A 453 14.27 3.66 12.65
C ARG A 453 14.51 4.29 14.02
N ARG A 454 13.59 4.12 14.96
CA ARG A 454 13.68 4.60 16.34
C ARG A 454 14.00 3.45 17.27
N SER A 455 14.77 3.75 18.31
CA SER A 455 14.99 2.82 19.41
C SER A 455 13.76 2.83 20.32
N SER A 456 13.23 1.65 20.62
CA SER A 456 11.92 1.45 21.26
C SER A 456 11.76 1.97 22.67
N ALA A 457 12.81 2.50 23.29
CA ALA A 457 12.84 2.82 24.71
C ALA A 457 11.96 4.02 25.13
N LYS A 458 11.50 4.87 24.20
CA LYS A 458 10.64 6.03 24.51
C LYS A 458 9.70 6.39 23.35
N VAL A 459 8.62 5.65 23.19
CA VAL A 459 7.48 6.13 22.36
C VAL A 459 6.63 7.04 23.23
N VAL A 460 7.04 8.30 23.35
CA VAL A 460 6.07 9.36 23.64
C VAL A 460 5.54 9.77 22.28
N ASP A 461 4.23 9.68 22.09
CA ASP A 461 3.52 10.05 20.86
C ASP A 461 3.57 11.59 20.74
N ILE A 462 4.76 12.14 20.47
CA ILE A 462 4.96 13.58 20.30
C ILE A 462 4.59 13.89 18.85
N ASP A 463 3.54 14.70 18.70
CA ASP A 463 3.13 15.26 17.41
C ASP A 463 4.34 15.91 16.72
N GLY A 464 4.68 15.41 15.54
CA GLY A 464 5.77 15.94 14.71
C GLY A 464 7.02 15.07 14.58
N GLU A 465 7.13 13.93 15.28
CA GLU A 465 8.33 13.09 15.15
C GLU A 465 8.42 12.27 13.84
N GLY A 466 7.32 12.14 13.09
CA GLY A 466 7.23 11.41 11.82
C GLY A 466 6.78 9.94 11.97
N CYS A 467 6.94 9.13 10.93
CA CYS A 467 6.64 7.69 10.96
C CYS A 467 7.78 6.91 10.32
N GLU A 468 8.22 5.82 10.96
CA GLU A 468 9.26 4.95 10.41
C GLU A 468 8.84 4.39 9.06
N ASP A 469 9.66 4.61 8.04
CA ASP A 469 9.41 4.10 6.69
C ASP A 469 10.76 3.84 6.01
N PRO A 470 11.22 2.58 5.93
CA PRO A 470 12.54 2.26 5.38
C PRO A 470 12.66 2.62 3.90
N TRP A 471 11.56 2.58 3.13
CA TRP A 471 11.57 2.96 1.72
C TRP A 471 11.74 4.47 1.54
N VAL A 472 11.02 5.28 2.32
CA VAL A 472 11.17 6.74 2.31
C VAL A 472 12.55 7.14 2.82
N ASN A 473 13.06 6.48 3.88
CA ASN A 473 14.40 6.72 4.41
C ASN A 473 15.48 6.45 3.36
N ALA A 474 15.48 5.27 2.75
CA ALA A 474 16.45 4.90 1.72
C ALA A 474 16.37 5.84 0.51
N SER A 475 15.15 6.18 0.07
CA SER A 475 14.93 7.12 -1.05
C SER A 475 15.47 8.52 -0.73
N ALA A 476 15.25 9.01 0.48
CA ALA A 476 15.74 10.32 0.91
C ALA A 476 17.26 10.37 0.98
N ARG A 477 17.90 9.34 1.55
CA ARG A 477 19.37 9.21 1.60
C ARG A 477 19.99 9.07 0.21
N ALA A 478 19.36 8.29 -0.67
CA ALA A 478 19.78 8.16 -2.06
C ALA A 478 19.67 9.49 -2.82
N GLY A 479 18.60 10.25 -2.61
CA GLY A 479 18.41 11.58 -3.19
C GLY A 479 19.42 12.62 -2.69
N GLU A 480 19.71 12.63 -1.39
CA GLU A 480 20.79 13.46 -0.81
C GLU A 480 22.15 13.12 -1.44
N LEU A 481 22.47 11.84 -1.56
CA LEU A 481 23.73 11.38 -2.13
C LEU A 481 23.87 11.80 -3.61
N TRP A 482 22.80 11.63 -4.39
CA TRP A 482 22.74 12.09 -5.79
C TRP A 482 23.02 13.59 -5.92
N LEU A 483 22.39 14.40 -5.08
CA LEU A 483 22.60 15.84 -5.08
C LEU A 483 24.07 16.18 -4.79
N LYS A 484 24.68 15.54 -3.80
CA LYS A 484 26.09 15.76 -3.44
C LYS A 484 27.07 15.27 -4.52
N ILE A 485 26.78 14.16 -5.20
CA ILE A 485 27.56 13.70 -6.35
C ILE A 485 27.53 14.77 -7.46
N GLY A 486 26.36 15.34 -7.74
CA GLY A 486 26.22 16.43 -8.70
C GLY A 486 27.08 17.65 -8.33
N LEU A 487 27.00 18.10 -7.07
CA LEU A 487 27.77 19.24 -6.56
C LEU A 487 29.28 18.99 -6.59
N ALA A 488 29.74 17.80 -6.20
CA ALA A 488 31.15 17.43 -6.30
C ALA A 488 31.63 17.47 -7.76
N GLY A 489 30.78 17.08 -8.71
CA GLY A 489 31.07 17.19 -10.14
C GLY A 489 31.27 18.63 -10.65
N GLU A 490 30.71 19.63 -9.97
CA GLU A 490 30.85 21.05 -10.31
C GLU A 490 32.14 21.68 -9.75
N LEU A 491 32.83 21.04 -8.80
CA LEU A 491 34.08 21.54 -8.20
C LEU A 491 35.19 21.62 -9.24
N VAL A 492 35.82 22.78 -9.40
CA VAL A 492 36.89 23.00 -10.40
C VAL A 492 38.21 22.35 -9.97
N ASP A 493 38.55 22.37 -8.67
CA ASP A 493 39.76 21.72 -8.15
C ASP A 493 39.58 20.19 -8.13
N VAL A 494 40.45 19.50 -8.86
CA VAL A 494 40.48 18.04 -8.98
C VAL A 494 40.78 17.36 -7.64
N ASN A 495 41.64 17.96 -6.81
CA ASN A 495 42.01 17.40 -5.51
C ASN A 495 40.85 17.52 -4.51
N GLU A 496 40.19 18.68 -4.48
CA GLU A 496 38.99 18.89 -3.67
C GLU A 496 37.86 17.95 -4.11
N ARG A 497 37.63 17.85 -5.43
CA ARG A 497 36.67 16.92 -6.02
C ARG A 497 36.92 15.48 -5.59
N GLU A 498 38.16 14.99 -5.66
CA GLU A 498 38.46 13.60 -5.29
C GLU A 498 38.32 13.36 -3.78
N ARG A 499 38.65 14.34 -2.93
CA ARG A 499 38.39 14.25 -1.47
C ARG A 499 36.91 14.12 -1.18
N GLU A 500 36.08 14.99 -1.79
CA GLU A 500 34.63 14.94 -1.63
C GLU A 500 34.05 13.62 -2.16
N MET A 501 34.49 13.17 -3.34
CA MET A 501 34.06 11.88 -3.89
C MET A 501 34.46 10.69 -3.00
N GLU A 502 35.61 10.74 -2.32
CA GLU A 502 36.00 9.69 -1.36
C GLU A 502 35.08 9.65 -0.13
N ILE A 503 34.69 10.82 0.40
CA ILE A 503 33.68 10.92 1.46
C ILE A 503 32.34 10.33 0.99
N LEU A 504 31.93 10.65 -0.24
CA LEU A 504 30.70 10.13 -0.83
C LEU A 504 30.73 8.63 -1.07
N ARG A 505 31.88 8.04 -1.46
CA ARG A 505 32.04 6.59 -1.59
C ARG A 505 31.84 5.89 -0.25
N LYS A 506 32.47 6.41 0.82
CA LYS A 506 32.33 5.86 2.17
C LYS A 506 30.86 5.88 2.62
N ASN A 507 30.21 7.04 2.51
CA ASN A 507 28.82 7.22 2.92
C ASN A 507 27.83 6.45 2.02
N GLY A 508 28.13 6.36 0.72
CA GLY A 508 27.27 5.73 -0.28
C GLY A 508 27.18 4.22 -0.14
N SER A 509 28.22 3.56 0.37
CA SER A 509 28.25 2.10 0.58
C SER A 509 27.06 1.59 1.42
N GLU A 510 26.72 2.29 2.49
CA GLU A 510 25.61 1.94 3.39
C GLU A 510 24.26 2.14 2.69
N VAL A 511 24.10 3.23 1.93
CA VAL A 511 22.88 3.55 1.19
C VAL A 511 22.63 2.50 0.10
N ILE A 512 23.68 2.13 -0.66
CA ILE A 512 23.60 1.10 -1.71
C ILE A 512 23.17 -0.24 -1.11
N LYS A 513 23.77 -0.64 0.02
CA LYS A 513 23.40 -1.89 0.71
C LYS A 513 21.95 -1.87 1.18
N THR A 514 21.48 -0.73 1.69
CA THR A 514 20.08 -0.55 2.12
C THR A 514 19.13 -0.68 0.94
N CYS A 515 19.46 -0.06 -0.20
CA CYS A 515 18.66 -0.12 -1.42
C CYS A 515 18.49 -1.54 -1.98
N ALA A 516 19.53 -2.38 -1.92
CA ALA A 516 19.49 -3.75 -2.44
C ALA A 516 18.44 -4.66 -1.76
N GLY A 517 18.08 -4.37 -0.50
CA GLY A 517 17.11 -5.15 0.27
C GLY A 517 15.65 -4.68 0.15
N LEU A 518 15.39 -3.57 -0.56
CA LEU A 518 14.09 -2.88 -0.53
C LEU A 518 13.32 -2.92 -1.87
N GLY A 519 13.47 -4.03 -2.60
CA GLY A 519 12.75 -4.31 -3.85
C GLY A 519 13.48 -3.85 -5.12
N GLY A 520 12.99 -4.28 -6.27
CA GLY A 520 13.69 -4.15 -7.56
C GLY A 520 13.96 -2.70 -7.98
N THR A 521 13.08 -1.77 -7.59
CA THR A 521 13.23 -0.33 -7.90
C THR A 521 14.38 0.30 -7.16
N LEU A 522 14.41 0.12 -5.84
CA LEU A 522 15.44 0.72 -5.01
C LEU A 522 16.77 0.04 -5.27
N GLN A 523 16.76 -1.28 -5.52
CA GLN A 523 17.93 -1.98 -6.03
C GLN A 523 18.46 -1.32 -7.31
N ALA A 524 17.61 -1.06 -8.31
CA ALA A 524 18.04 -0.36 -9.53
C ALA A 524 18.66 1.01 -9.23
N VAL A 525 18.08 1.80 -8.32
CA VAL A 525 18.65 3.09 -7.88
C VAL A 525 20.01 2.91 -7.21
N GLY A 526 20.15 1.89 -6.35
CA GLY A 526 21.40 1.52 -5.70
C GLY A 526 22.49 1.13 -6.69
N GLU A 527 22.14 0.39 -7.74
CA GLU A 527 23.06 0.04 -8.84
C GLU A 527 23.53 1.29 -9.60
N VAL A 528 22.65 2.27 -9.87
CA VAL A 528 23.10 3.53 -10.51
C VAL A 528 24.02 4.32 -9.58
N LEU A 529 23.72 4.39 -8.28
CA LEU A 529 24.61 5.04 -7.30
C LEU A 529 25.97 4.35 -7.22
N ALA A 530 26.00 3.02 -7.21
CA ALA A 530 27.23 2.24 -7.22
C ALA A 530 28.07 2.53 -8.48
N ALA A 531 27.42 2.62 -9.65
CA ALA A 531 28.06 2.97 -10.90
C ALA A 531 28.72 4.37 -10.87
N CYS A 532 28.06 5.36 -10.28
CA CYS A 532 28.57 6.74 -10.17
C CYS A 532 29.70 6.90 -9.14
N LEU A 533 29.75 6.04 -8.13
CA LEU A 533 30.77 6.08 -7.08
C LEU A 533 32.00 5.20 -7.40
N ALA A 534 31.88 4.26 -8.33
CA ALA A 534 32.96 3.38 -8.76
C ALA A 534 34.09 4.16 -9.46
N LYS A 535 35.34 3.75 -9.19
CA LYS A 535 36.55 4.26 -9.88
C LYS A 535 36.84 3.51 -11.17
N GLU A 536 36.47 2.23 -11.22
CA GLU A 536 36.81 1.32 -12.31
C GLU A 536 35.72 1.26 -13.37
N PHE A 537 36.10 1.46 -14.63
CA PHE A 537 35.19 1.43 -15.78
C PHE A 537 34.39 0.11 -15.89
N LEU A 538 35.03 -1.03 -15.67
CA LEU A 538 34.38 -2.35 -15.76
C LEU A 538 33.33 -2.54 -14.66
N VAL A 539 33.59 -2.02 -13.46
CA VAL A 539 32.65 -2.03 -12.33
C VAL A 539 31.45 -1.13 -12.63
N THR A 540 31.69 0.10 -13.08
CA THR A 540 30.64 1.02 -13.53
C THR A 540 29.73 0.39 -14.59
N LYS A 541 30.32 -0.24 -15.61
CA LYS A 541 29.56 -0.90 -16.68
C LYS A 541 28.69 -2.05 -16.18
N THR A 542 29.21 -2.85 -15.24
CA THR A 542 28.47 -3.98 -14.65
C THR A 542 27.23 -3.49 -13.89
N HIS A 543 27.40 -2.47 -13.05
CA HIS A 543 26.30 -1.85 -12.31
C HIS A 543 25.26 -1.19 -13.24
N LEU A 544 25.69 -0.43 -14.25
CA LEU A 544 24.75 0.18 -15.22
C LEU A 544 23.95 -0.86 -16.01
N ARG A 545 24.56 -2.01 -16.36
CA ARG A 545 23.85 -3.12 -17.00
C ARG A 545 22.81 -3.73 -16.07
N ALA A 546 23.13 -3.93 -14.80
CA ALA A 546 22.18 -4.40 -13.79
C ALA A 546 21.01 -3.43 -13.63
N ALA A 547 21.29 -2.13 -13.48
CA ALA A 547 20.26 -1.09 -13.40
C ALA A 547 19.37 -1.03 -14.66
N LEU A 548 19.95 -1.21 -15.86
CA LEU A 548 19.20 -1.22 -17.12
C LEU A 548 18.24 -2.42 -17.20
N ASN A 549 18.69 -3.60 -16.78
CA ASN A 549 17.85 -4.80 -16.74
C ASN A 549 16.67 -4.61 -15.78
N LEU A 550 16.96 -4.19 -14.54
CA LEU A 550 15.94 -3.98 -13.49
C LEU A 550 14.92 -2.91 -13.91
N SER A 551 15.37 -1.77 -14.43
CA SER A 551 14.46 -0.70 -14.88
C SER A 551 13.63 -1.10 -16.10
N THR A 552 14.18 -1.92 -17.00
CA THR A 552 13.46 -2.44 -18.17
C THR A 552 12.38 -3.45 -17.76
N GLU A 553 12.72 -4.37 -16.86
CA GLU A 553 11.77 -5.36 -16.33
C GLU A 553 10.62 -4.68 -15.56
N ALA A 554 10.94 -3.62 -14.81
CA ALA A 554 9.98 -2.81 -14.08
C ALA A 554 9.17 -1.82 -14.95
N GLN A 555 9.51 -1.70 -16.24
CA GLN A 555 8.97 -0.68 -17.15
C GLN A 555 9.09 0.75 -16.59
N ASP A 556 10.16 1.03 -15.84
CA ASP A 556 10.45 2.35 -15.30
C ASP A 556 11.22 3.19 -16.35
N ASN A 557 10.45 3.79 -17.25
CA ASN A 557 11.00 4.58 -18.34
C ASN A 557 11.72 5.86 -17.89
N HIS A 558 11.40 6.38 -16.71
CA HIS A 558 12.09 7.56 -16.20
C HIS A 558 13.51 7.18 -15.75
N LEU A 559 13.67 6.14 -14.93
CA LEU A 559 14.98 5.65 -14.54
C LEU A 559 15.77 5.10 -15.75
N ARG A 560 15.10 4.41 -16.66
CA ARG A 560 15.72 3.87 -17.87
C ARG A 560 16.33 4.96 -18.75
N ALA A 561 15.67 6.11 -18.89
CA ALA A 561 16.22 7.25 -19.63
C ALA A 561 17.54 7.74 -19.01
N LEU A 562 17.62 7.82 -17.68
CA LEU A 562 18.86 8.18 -16.97
C LEU A 562 19.96 7.12 -17.17
N VAL A 563 19.64 5.83 -17.01
CA VAL A 563 20.61 4.75 -17.16
C VAL A 563 21.18 4.70 -18.58
N LEU A 564 20.34 4.82 -19.60
CA LEU A 564 20.78 4.86 -21.01
C LEU A 564 21.72 6.05 -21.27
N THR A 565 21.43 7.19 -20.66
CA THR A 565 22.25 8.41 -20.75
C THR A 565 23.63 8.21 -20.12
N LEU A 566 23.69 7.58 -18.93
CA LEU A 566 24.94 7.24 -18.26
C LEU A 566 25.74 6.18 -19.01
N VAL A 567 25.08 5.16 -19.56
CA VAL A 567 25.71 4.17 -20.44
C VAL A 567 26.30 4.84 -21.67
N ALA A 568 25.54 5.73 -22.33
CA ALA A 568 26.05 6.47 -23.48
C ALA A 568 27.30 7.27 -23.13
N ALA A 569 27.34 7.95 -21.98
CA ALA A 569 28.51 8.70 -21.52
C ALA A 569 29.79 7.85 -21.48
N GLN A 570 29.68 6.57 -21.08
CA GLN A 570 30.80 5.62 -21.05
C GLN A 570 31.27 5.19 -22.45
N TYR A 571 30.38 5.23 -23.44
CA TYR A 571 30.66 4.78 -24.80
C TYR A 571 31.00 5.90 -25.80
N VAL A 572 30.73 7.18 -25.47
CA VAL A 572 30.95 8.32 -26.38
C VAL A 572 32.39 8.38 -26.95
N HIS A 573 33.39 7.88 -26.22
CA HIS A 573 34.78 7.87 -26.66
C HIS A 573 35.29 6.51 -27.19
N THR A 574 34.51 5.44 -27.06
CA THR A 574 34.94 4.06 -27.39
C THR A 574 34.10 3.40 -28.48
N SER A 575 32.81 3.71 -28.57
CA SER A 575 31.89 3.20 -29.60
C SER A 575 30.81 4.25 -29.89
N THR A 576 31.06 5.07 -30.92
CA THR A 576 30.18 6.19 -31.30
C THR A 576 28.79 5.72 -31.74
N GLU A 577 28.68 4.62 -32.49
CA GLU A 577 27.42 4.05 -32.95
C GLU A 577 26.55 3.55 -31.77
N HIS A 578 27.17 2.87 -30.81
CA HIS A 578 26.46 2.38 -29.62
C HIS A 578 25.98 3.54 -28.75
N ALA A 579 26.84 4.54 -28.53
CA ALA A 579 26.47 5.76 -27.81
C ALA A 579 25.31 6.49 -28.49
N GLN A 580 25.33 6.63 -29.82
CA GLN A 580 24.28 7.30 -30.59
C GLN A 580 22.93 6.58 -30.45
N THR A 581 22.92 5.24 -30.47
CA THR A 581 21.70 4.43 -30.29
C THR A 581 21.10 4.64 -28.91
N MET A 582 21.94 4.64 -27.86
CA MET A 582 21.51 4.86 -26.48
C MET A 582 20.97 6.28 -26.26
N LEU A 583 21.66 7.31 -26.77
CA LEU A 583 21.21 8.70 -26.71
C LEU A 583 19.88 8.91 -27.43
N THR A 584 19.69 8.30 -28.59
CA THR A 584 18.44 8.40 -29.36
C THR A 584 17.27 7.81 -28.57
N THR A 585 17.47 6.64 -27.95
CA THR A 585 16.45 6.01 -27.11
C THR A 585 16.15 6.85 -25.86
N ALA A 586 17.18 7.37 -25.20
CA ALA A 586 17.03 8.23 -24.04
C ALA A 586 16.27 9.52 -24.37
N GLU A 587 16.54 10.14 -25.53
CA GLU A 587 15.85 11.34 -26.01
C GLU A 587 14.36 11.09 -26.24
N GLN A 588 13.99 9.96 -26.85
CA GLN A 588 12.59 9.59 -27.05
C GLN A 588 11.82 9.47 -25.73
N LEU A 589 12.44 8.83 -24.73
CA LEU A 589 11.85 8.70 -23.39
C LEU A 589 11.74 10.07 -22.71
N ALA A 590 12.81 10.86 -22.72
CA ALA A 590 12.86 12.16 -22.07
C ALA A 590 11.89 13.18 -22.68
N ALA A 591 11.73 13.17 -24.00
CA ALA A 591 10.72 13.96 -24.71
C ALA A 591 9.30 13.51 -24.35
N GLY A 592 9.08 12.20 -24.24
CA GLY A 592 7.79 11.60 -23.91
C GLY A 592 7.28 11.92 -22.50
N LEU A 593 8.15 12.31 -21.57
CA LEU A 593 7.78 12.77 -20.22
C LEU A 593 6.97 14.08 -20.25
N GLY A 594 7.16 14.93 -21.26
CA GLY A 594 6.44 16.21 -21.39
C GLY A 594 5.24 16.18 -22.33
N ALA A 595 4.88 15.01 -22.84
CA ALA A 595 3.86 14.89 -23.88
C ALA A 595 2.50 15.36 -23.35
N GLN A 596 1.97 16.44 -23.91
CA GLN A 596 0.68 16.99 -23.52
C GLN A 596 -0.48 16.25 -24.22
N PRO A 597 -1.68 16.17 -23.60
CA PRO A 597 -2.89 15.69 -24.25
C PRO A 597 -3.11 16.41 -25.59
N LYS A 598 -3.59 15.69 -26.62
CA LYS A 598 -4.06 16.37 -27.84
C LYS A 598 -5.19 17.30 -27.42
N GLY A 599 -5.03 18.60 -27.60
CA GLY A 599 -6.14 19.54 -27.49
C GLY A 599 -7.29 19.02 -28.36
N VAL A 600 -8.50 19.01 -27.81
CA VAL A 600 -9.70 18.72 -28.58
C VAL A 600 -9.71 19.75 -29.70
N LYS A 601 -9.50 19.29 -30.94
CA LYS A 601 -9.63 20.17 -32.10
C LYS A 601 -11.12 20.48 -32.19
N ASP A 602 -11.50 21.71 -31.87
CA ASP A 602 -12.78 22.23 -32.30
C ASP A 602 -12.88 22.02 -33.81
N ASN A 603 -13.99 21.41 -34.19
CA ASN A 603 -14.19 20.76 -35.47
C ASN A 603 -14.53 21.80 -36.53
N ASP A 604 -13.60 22.72 -36.82
CA ASP A 604 -13.70 23.59 -37.98
C ASP A 604 -12.78 23.09 -39.10
N ASN A 605 -13.43 22.68 -40.18
CA ASN A 605 -12.88 22.11 -41.39
C ASN A 605 -11.80 23.01 -42.02
N LYS A 606 -10.52 22.70 -41.76
CA LYS A 606 -9.44 22.98 -42.72
C LYS A 606 -8.42 21.85 -42.71
N LYS A 607 -8.51 21.00 -43.74
CA LYS A 607 -7.47 20.03 -44.12
C LYS A 607 -6.19 20.81 -44.44
N VAL A 608 -5.14 20.60 -43.65
CA VAL A 608 -3.77 20.93 -44.04
C VAL A 608 -2.90 19.70 -43.79
N TYR A 609 -2.11 19.39 -44.81
CA TYR A 609 -1.24 18.24 -44.96
C TYR A 609 -0.24 18.09 -43.82
N ALA A 610 0.07 16.82 -43.52
CA ALA A 610 1.08 16.42 -42.56
C ALA A 610 2.48 16.91 -42.96
N SER A 611 3.08 17.78 -42.14
CA SER A 611 4.54 17.88 -41.95
C SER A 611 4.88 18.71 -40.71
N ASN A 612 5.85 18.21 -39.93
CA ASN A 612 6.58 18.82 -38.80
C ASN A 612 5.87 19.19 -37.47
N PRO A 613 6.31 18.64 -36.33
CA PRO A 613 5.80 18.96 -34.98
C PRO A 613 6.58 20.11 -34.30
N LEU A 614 6.96 21.16 -35.05
CA LEU A 614 7.69 22.32 -34.50
C LEU A 614 6.86 23.59 -34.68
N ALA A 615 5.87 23.76 -33.80
CA ALA A 615 5.20 25.01 -33.42
C ALA A 615 3.71 24.73 -33.14
N ALA A 616 3.39 24.37 -31.90
CA ALA A 616 2.03 24.49 -31.39
C ALA A 616 2.05 25.53 -30.27
N ASN A 617 1.96 26.80 -30.64
CA ASN A 617 1.61 27.88 -29.72
C ASN A 617 0.10 27.79 -29.45
N GLY A 618 -0.26 27.02 -28.44
CA GLY A 618 -1.59 26.99 -27.84
C GLY A 618 -1.43 26.85 -26.33
N LYS A 619 -1.80 27.90 -25.59
CA LYS A 619 -1.73 27.97 -24.12
C LYS A 619 -2.47 26.77 -23.49
N LEU A 620 -1.71 25.79 -23.03
CA LEU A 620 -2.08 24.84 -21.97
C LEU A 620 -0.81 24.43 -21.22
N GLY A 621 -0.54 25.09 -20.09
CA GLY A 621 0.13 24.60 -18.87
C GLY A 621 1.55 24.01 -18.88
N GLY A 622 2.12 23.55 -19.99
CA GLY A 622 3.42 22.89 -19.99
C GLY A 622 4.24 23.23 -21.24
N ASP A 623 5.54 23.46 -21.07
CA ASP A 623 6.46 23.81 -22.16
C ASP A 623 6.54 22.72 -23.25
N GLY A 624 5.96 21.52 -23.03
CA GLY A 624 5.98 20.39 -23.97
C GLY A 624 7.38 19.80 -24.20
N VAL A 625 8.39 20.36 -23.53
CA VAL A 625 9.80 19.98 -23.65
C VAL A 625 10.10 18.67 -22.90
N GLY A 626 9.30 18.28 -21.92
CA GLY A 626 9.63 17.12 -21.07
C GLY A 626 10.80 17.43 -20.14
N ASN A 627 11.66 16.44 -19.87
CA ASN A 627 12.81 16.64 -18.97
C ASN A 627 13.89 17.49 -19.64
N ALA A 628 13.77 18.82 -19.50
CA ALA A 628 14.61 19.79 -20.21
C ALA A 628 16.11 19.64 -19.91
N TYR A 629 16.48 19.37 -18.65
CA TYR A 629 17.87 19.16 -18.25
C TYR A 629 18.48 17.93 -18.92
N LEU A 630 17.78 16.80 -18.87
CA LEU A 630 18.25 15.55 -19.47
C LEU A 630 18.37 15.69 -20.99
N ARG A 631 17.36 16.27 -21.65
CA ARG A 631 17.36 16.50 -23.10
C ARG A 631 18.45 17.47 -23.56
N LEU A 632 18.75 18.50 -22.76
CA LEU A 632 19.87 19.41 -23.03
C LEU A 632 21.20 18.64 -23.05
N TRP A 633 21.46 17.84 -22.01
CA TRP A 633 22.68 17.05 -21.92
C TRP A 633 22.80 16.05 -23.09
N ILE A 634 21.72 15.32 -23.39
CA ILE A 634 21.67 14.38 -24.51
C ILE A 634 21.96 15.10 -25.83
N GLY A 635 21.30 16.24 -26.05
CA GLY A 635 21.48 17.06 -27.25
C GLY A 635 22.90 17.59 -27.41
N GLU A 636 23.59 17.94 -26.32
CA GLU A 636 25.00 18.36 -26.36
C GLU A 636 25.93 17.20 -26.72
N ARG A 637 25.71 15.99 -26.20
CA ARG A 637 26.48 14.79 -26.60
C ARG A 637 26.20 14.39 -28.04
N SER A 638 24.94 14.44 -28.50
CA SER A 638 24.60 14.17 -29.90
C SER A 638 25.20 15.20 -30.85
N LEU A 639 25.27 16.47 -30.46
CA LEU A 639 25.96 17.51 -31.24
C LEU A 639 27.45 17.19 -31.39
N GLU A 640 28.10 16.77 -30.30
CA GLU A 640 29.50 16.36 -30.30
C GLU A 640 29.75 15.17 -31.24
N LEU A 641 28.93 14.13 -31.17
CA LEU A 641 29.05 12.95 -32.04
C LEU A 641 28.89 13.29 -33.52
N LYS A 642 27.90 14.15 -33.87
CA LYS A 642 27.68 14.59 -35.27
C LYS A 642 28.83 15.39 -35.84
N ARG A 643 29.45 16.26 -35.03
CA ARG A 643 30.67 16.98 -35.42
C ARG A 643 31.83 16.03 -35.66
N ARG A 644 32.02 15.04 -34.78
CA ARG A 644 33.06 14.02 -34.95
C ARG A 644 32.85 13.15 -36.21
N SER A 645 31.60 12.91 -36.61
CA SER A 645 31.28 12.18 -37.83
C SER A 645 31.28 13.03 -39.11
N GLY A 646 31.56 14.34 -39.02
CA GLY A 646 31.52 15.26 -40.16
C GLY A 646 30.11 15.60 -40.67
N ASP A 647 29.04 15.30 -39.92
CA ASP A 647 27.66 15.66 -40.27
C ASP A 647 27.36 17.10 -39.83
N GLU A 648 27.95 18.07 -40.54
CA GLU A 648 27.79 19.49 -40.23
C GLU A 648 26.33 19.96 -40.33
N LYS A 649 25.54 19.39 -41.25
CA LYS A 649 24.12 19.72 -41.38
C LYS A 649 23.34 19.25 -40.15
N GLY A 650 23.52 17.99 -39.72
CA GLY A 650 22.88 17.48 -38.52
C GLY A 650 23.36 18.18 -37.25
N ALA A 651 24.62 18.60 -37.20
CA ALA A 651 25.18 19.37 -36.09
C ALA A 651 24.54 20.77 -36.00
N ALA A 652 24.38 21.47 -37.12
CA ALA A 652 23.69 22.77 -37.15
C ALA A 652 22.23 22.66 -36.66
N ILE A 653 21.50 21.64 -37.10
CA ILE A 653 20.13 21.36 -36.63
C ILE A 653 20.12 21.10 -35.12
N GLN A 654 21.04 20.27 -34.62
CA GLN A 654 21.11 19.95 -33.20
C GLN A 654 21.44 21.18 -32.35
N ALA A 655 22.29 22.08 -32.84
CA ALA A 655 22.64 23.31 -32.13
C ALA A 655 21.41 24.22 -31.91
N VAL A 656 20.52 24.33 -32.91
CA VAL A 656 19.26 25.07 -32.79
C VAL A 656 18.35 24.42 -31.75
N VAL A 657 18.22 23.09 -31.77
CA VAL A 657 17.42 22.34 -30.77
C VAL A 657 17.98 22.55 -29.36
N ASN A 658 19.30 22.49 -29.19
CA ASN A 658 19.94 22.70 -27.89
C ASN A 658 19.72 24.13 -27.37
N LYS A 659 19.66 25.14 -28.25
CA LYS A 659 19.30 26.52 -27.85
C LYS A 659 17.92 26.56 -27.21
N ASN A 660 16.93 25.90 -27.81
CA ASN A 660 15.58 25.82 -27.23
C ASN A 660 15.58 25.12 -25.87
N PHE A 661 16.36 24.05 -25.70
CA PHE A 661 16.50 23.39 -24.40
C PHE A 661 17.19 24.28 -23.35
N LYS A 662 18.22 25.05 -23.74
CA LYS A 662 18.86 26.04 -22.84
C LYS A 662 17.87 27.11 -22.39
N GLU A 663 17.02 27.60 -23.29
CA GLU A 663 15.96 28.54 -22.95
C GLU A 663 14.93 27.94 -21.98
N ALA A 664 14.53 26.68 -22.18
CA ALA A 664 13.64 25.96 -21.27
C ALA A 664 14.26 25.77 -19.88
N VAL A 665 15.52 25.34 -19.81
CA VAL A 665 16.28 25.24 -18.55
C VAL A 665 16.38 26.60 -17.85
N THR A 666 16.67 27.67 -18.60
CA THR A 666 16.75 29.04 -18.05
C THR A 666 15.40 29.49 -17.49
N LYS A 667 14.28 29.15 -18.14
CA LYS A 667 12.93 29.45 -17.62
C LYS A 667 12.67 28.72 -16.30
N LEU A 668 13.06 27.45 -16.19
CA LEU A 668 12.96 26.68 -14.95
C LEU A 668 13.82 27.30 -13.84
N GLN A 669 15.07 27.66 -14.14
CA GLN A 669 15.95 28.34 -13.19
C GLN A 669 15.40 29.70 -12.75
N LYS A 670 14.70 30.44 -13.62
CA LYS A 670 14.04 31.70 -13.22
C LYS A 670 12.93 31.50 -12.18
N ARG A 671 12.26 30.33 -12.17
CA ARG A 671 11.26 30.01 -11.14
C ARG A 671 11.88 29.91 -9.75
N LYS A 672 13.16 29.52 -9.64
CA LYS A 672 13.95 29.51 -8.40
C LYS A 672 13.83 30.83 -7.62
N TYR A 673 13.75 31.95 -8.32
CA TYR A 673 13.82 33.29 -7.74
C TYR A 673 12.45 33.94 -7.47
N ARG A 674 11.34 33.36 -7.96
CA ARG A 674 9.99 33.90 -7.73
C ARG A 674 9.40 33.54 -6.37
N GLU A 675 9.91 32.50 -5.70
CA GLU A 675 9.47 32.13 -4.34
C GLU A 675 10.23 32.90 -3.23
N LEU A 676 11.28 33.65 -3.60
CA LEU A 676 12.08 34.47 -2.68
C LEU A 676 11.60 35.93 -2.63
N GLN A 677 10.60 36.30 -3.44
CA GLN A 677 9.88 37.57 -3.44
C GLN A 677 8.46 37.31 -2.97
#